data_AF-A0A9E2R7B8-F1
#
_entry.id   AF-A0A9E2R7B8-F1
#
_cell.length_a   1.000
_cell.length_b   1.000
_cell.length_c   1.000
_cell.angle_alpha   90.00
_cell.angle_beta   90.00
_cell.angle_gamma   90.00
#
_symmetry.space_group_name_H-M   'P 1'
#
loop_
_entity.id
_entity.type
_entity.pdbx_description
1 polymer ?
#
loop_
_entity_poly.entity_id
_entity_poly.type
_entity_poly.pdbx_seq_one_letter_code
_entity_poly.pdbx_strand_id
1 'polypeptide(L)'
;MKGYLLDANLLIALLWPAHERHGRAAKWFARHRGHGSATCPFTETGFVRIVSNPASSRDAVQPREAIQLLRANTAAKDHQFWPDELPRVAAVAFAGLRLLGHQPVHSRLKPPEGSSSLRPIRMMKAATTSLSILAGAVFLTGLTGGRADNEDARQRFLDQHCFECHDTDSKKGGLDLSTLAFHPADPTNFARWVKVYDRVSQGEMPPKKKPRPEPGELQGFTRALSASLMDAEGRRVAAEGRATQRRLNRYEYENALRDLLHAPWLQIRDTLPEDGERYRFNKIGEALDVSHVQMARYLAAADGALRAAMAPSAARPETRVTRCYARDQRSFTGPMKFTVFNTAPERATFPALGTRGQPDVRRGEAPLTAGPEHPDVRELEGVGVVASAYEPIEPKFNTFMAPVAGHYRLRLNALSVWVGPGQSNRWYIPNLDDISRGHRSEPLTLYAEKPPRLLRWLGKFDVTPDPSVHELEVWLLPGETIRPDACRLFRSRPGPSRWQNPLAEKSGQPGVVFRWLEVEGPIYDQWPPAGHKLLFADLPLVDKPVPPQTTTAGTNRFGLRRFTPLPGVEVISKNPRGDAERLLSNFAQHAYRRPVGRKELRRFLPVITGALAKGSSFTDSMLAGYTAVLCSPEFIYVEE
;
A
#
# COMPACT_ATOMS: atom_id res chain seq x y z
N MET A 1 23.28 -30.50 3.82
CA MET A 1 23.69 -29.93 2.52
C MET A 1 22.95 -28.61 2.35
N LYS A 2 23.62 -27.50 1.99
CA LYS A 2 22.97 -26.19 1.82
C LYS A 2 22.44 -26.08 0.37
N GLY A 3 21.15 -26.35 0.17
CA GLY A 3 20.47 -26.15 -1.11
C GLY A 3 20.19 -24.68 -1.41
N TYR A 4 20.05 -24.34 -2.69
CA TYR A 4 19.64 -23.01 -3.14
C TYR A 4 18.12 -22.87 -3.13
N LEU A 5 17.58 -21.86 -2.44
CA LEU A 5 16.18 -21.48 -2.60
C LEU A 5 16.00 -20.80 -3.96
N LEU A 6 15.25 -21.43 -4.85
CA LEU A 6 14.92 -20.87 -6.16
C LEU A 6 13.88 -19.76 -5.97
N ASP A 7 14.24 -18.53 -6.33
CA ASP A 7 13.26 -17.45 -6.42
C ASP A 7 12.23 -17.74 -7.53
N ALA A 8 11.10 -17.03 -7.49
CA ALA A 8 10.01 -17.28 -8.44
C ALA A 8 10.41 -17.06 -9.91
N ASN A 9 11.26 -16.08 -10.22
CA ASN A 9 11.69 -15.79 -11.58
C ASN A 9 12.62 -16.89 -12.11
N LEU A 10 13.57 -17.34 -11.28
CA LEU A 10 14.44 -18.45 -11.63
C LEU A 10 13.66 -19.76 -11.79
N LEU A 11 12.69 -20.02 -10.92
CA LEU A 11 11.81 -21.19 -10.99
C LEU A 11 10.95 -21.18 -12.27
N ILE A 12 10.38 -20.02 -12.62
CA ILE A 12 9.64 -19.84 -13.88
C ILE A 12 10.54 -20.08 -15.08
N ALA A 13 11.73 -19.44 -15.10
CA ALA A 13 12.68 -19.61 -16.20
C ALA A 13 13.13 -21.07 -16.33
N LEU A 14 13.35 -21.76 -15.22
CA LEU A 14 13.83 -23.14 -15.22
C LEU A 14 12.76 -24.14 -15.70
N LEU A 15 11.51 -23.98 -15.28
CA LEU A 15 10.46 -24.99 -15.49
C LEU A 15 9.53 -24.71 -16.66
N TRP A 16 9.58 -23.52 -17.24
CA TRP A 16 8.72 -23.16 -18.36
C TRP A 16 9.54 -23.01 -19.65
N PRO A 17 9.45 -23.97 -20.59
CA PRO A 17 10.23 -23.94 -21.83
C PRO A 17 9.97 -22.70 -22.70
N ALA A 18 8.76 -22.14 -22.63
CA ALA A 18 8.39 -20.92 -23.36
C ALA A 18 9.08 -19.65 -22.80
N HIS A 19 9.72 -19.72 -21.63
CA HIS A 19 10.44 -18.59 -21.07
C HIS A 19 11.73 -18.31 -21.84
N GLU A 20 11.95 -17.06 -22.28
CA GLU A 20 13.11 -16.67 -23.11
C GLU A 20 14.47 -17.06 -22.50
N ARG A 21 14.56 -17.09 -21.17
CA ARG A 21 15.77 -17.47 -20.42
C ARG A 21 15.87 -18.95 -20.08
N HIS A 22 14.96 -19.80 -20.56
CA HIS A 22 14.91 -21.22 -20.19
C HIS A 22 16.25 -21.94 -20.44
N GLY A 23 16.84 -21.77 -21.63
CA GLY A 23 18.14 -22.38 -21.93
C GLY A 23 19.28 -21.90 -21.03
N ARG A 24 19.26 -20.65 -20.52
CA ARG A 24 20.25 -20.13 -19.58
C ARG A 24 20.02 -20.68 -18.17
N ALA A 25 18.76 -20.67 -17.71
CA ALA A 25 18.37 -21.19 -16.40
C ALA A 25 18.69 -22.70 -16.30
N ALA A 26 18.36 -23.48 -17.32
CA ALA A 26 18.66 -24.91 -17.38
C ALA A 26 20.18 -25.20 -17.33
N LYS A 27 20.99 -24.45 -18.09
CA LYS A 27 22.46 -24.58 -18.06
C LYS A 27 23.05 -24.19 -16.71
N TRP A 28 22.55 -23.12 -16.10
CA TRP A 28 22.97 -22.70 -14.76
C TRP A 28 22.60 -23.77 -13.74
N PHE A 29 21.35 -24.23 -13.75
CA PHE A 29 20.85 -25.22 -12.81
C PHE A 29 21.59 -26.55 -12.94
N ALA A 30 21.87 -27.01 -14.16
CA ALA A 30 22.67 -28.22 -14.40
C ALA A 30 24.07 -28.15 -13.77
N ARG A 31 24.72 -26.98 -13.79
CA ARG A 31 26.05 -26.78 -13.18
C ARG A 31 26.01 -26.72 -11.65
N HIS A 32 24.90 -26.27 -11.07
CA HIS A 32 24.76 -26.05 -9.63
C HIS A 32 23.91 -27.12 -8.93
N ARG A 33 23.41 -28.10 -9.69
CA ARG A 33 22.51 -29.17 -9.23
C ARG A 33 23.10 -29.97 -8.05
N GLY A 34 24.42 -30.13 -8.02
CA GLY A 34 25.14 -30.82 -6.95
C GLY A 34 25.02 -30.16 -5.56
N HIS A 35 24.58 -28.90 -5.47
CA HIS A 35 24.36 -28.22 -4.19
C HIS A 35 22.95 -28.48 -3.61
N GLY A 36 22.03 -29.05 -4.40
CA GLY A 36 20.63 -29.19 -4.05
C GLY A 36 19.82 -27.91 -4.31
N SER A 37 18.51 -28.06 -4.48
CA SER A 37 17.57 -26.98 -4.74
C SER A 37 16.41 -27.01 -3.75
N ALA A 38 15.80 -25.84 -3.52
CA ALA A 38 14.65 -25.73 -2.66
C ALA A 38 13.60 -24.78 -3.22
N THR A 39 12.35 -25.04 -2.87
CA THR A 39 11.20 -24.16 -3.10
C THR A 39 10.47 -23.93 -1.78
N CYS A 40 9.60 -22.92 -1.72
CA CYS A 40 8.75 -22.67 -0.56
C CYS A 40 7.34 -22.29 -1.03
N PRO A 41 6.33 -22.22 -0.14
CA PRO A 41 4.95 -21.90 -0.53
C PRO A 41 4.84 -20.65 -1.42
N PHE A 42 5.66 -19.63 -1.14
CA PHE A 42 5.66 -18.37 -1.90
C PHE A 42 6.19 -18.53 -3.32
N THR A 43 7.29 -19.27 -3.52
CA THR A 43 7.91 -19.42 -4.85
C THR A 43 7.10 -20.36 -5.73
N GLU A 44 6.51 -21.40 -5.15
CA GLU A 44 5.59 -22.32 -5.84
C GLU A 44 4.27 -21.65 -6.25
N THR A 45 3.66 -20.90 -5.33
CA THR A 45 2.43 -20.14 -5.64
C THR A 45 2.71 -19.06 -6.68
N GLY A 46 3.86 -18.39 -6.59
CA GLY A 46 4.33 -17.43 -7.59
C GLY A 46 4.46 -18.06 -8.99
N PHE A 47 5.05 -19.25 -9.07
CA PHE A 47 5.19 -20.01 -10.31
C PHE A 47 3.82 -20.33 -10.93
N VAL A 48 2.92 -20.98 -10.17
CA VAL A 48 1.60 -21.37 -10.67
C VAL A 48 0.82 -20.15 -11.14
N ARG A 49 0.78 -19.07 -10.34
CA ARG A 49 0.06 -17.84 -10.68
C ARG A 49 0.53 -17.20 -11.98
N ILE A 50 1.84 -17.18 -12.23
CA ILE A 50 2.40 -16.49 -13.41
C ILE A 50 2.26 -17.34 -14.67
N VAL A 51 2.61 -18.62 -14.58
CA VAL A 51 2.62 -19.55 -15.73
C VAL A 51 1.19 -19.90 -16.17
N SER A 52 0.21 -19.82 -15.26
CA SER A 52 -1.19 -20.06 -15.59
C SER A 52 -2.02 -18.84 -15.94
N ASN A 53 -1.41 -17.66 -16.04
CA ASN A 53 -2.14 -16.44 -16.34
C ASN A 53 -2.09 -16.16 -17.85
N PRO A 54 -3.22 -16.23 -18.59
CA PRO A 54 -3.27 -15.86 -20.01
C PRO A 54 -2.92 -14.39 -20.23
N ALA A 55 -3.17 -13.57 -19.21
CA ALA A 55 -2.65 -12.22 -19.12
C ALA A 55 -1.22 -12.18 -18.55
N SER A 56 -0.38 -13.18 -18.77
CA SER A 56 1.08 -13.12 -18.57
C SER A 56 1.82 -13.53 -19.85
N SER A 57 1.40 -14.63 -20.49
CA SER A 57 1.95 -15.12 -21.78
C SER A 57 0.85 -15.69 -22.69
N ARG A 58 1.10 -15.70 -24.00
CA ARG A 58 0.26 -16.42 -24.98
C ARG A 58 0.34 -17.93 -24.82
N ASP A 59 1.43 -18.44 -24.26
CA ASP A 59 1.68 -19.85 -23.98
C ASP A 59 1.32 -20.23 -22.53
N ALA A 60 0.42 -19.44 -21.91
CA ALA A 60 -0.04 -19.73 -20.56
C ALA A 60 -0.76 -21.09 -20.52
N VAL A 61 -0.41 -21.88 -19.52
CA VAL A 61 -0.97 -23.23 -19.33
C VAL A 61 -2.13 -23.17 -18.33
N GLN A 62 -2.93 -24.22 -18.23
CA GLN A 62 -3.94 -24.27 -17.17
C GLN A 62 -3.28 -24.39 -15.78
N PRO A 63 -3.88 -23.88 -14.70
CA PRO A 63 -3.32 -24.03 -13.34
C PRO A 63 -2.97 -25.49 -12.99
N ARG A 64 -3.76 -26.45 -13.49
CA ARG A 64 -3.51 -27.88 -13.35
C ARG A 64 -2.19 -28.31 -14.00
N GLU A 65 -1.90 -27.82 -15.20
CA GLU A 65 -0.68 -28.12 -15.96
C GLU A 65 0.53 -27.44 -15.31
N ALA A 66 0.38 -26.21 -14.83
CA ALA A 66 1.42 -25.53 -14.04
C ALA A 66 1.77 -26.33 -12.76
N ILE A 67 0.76 -26.82 -12.04
CA ILE A 67 0.99 -27.68 -10.86
C ILE A 67 1.69 -28.99 -11.25
N GLN A 68 1.38 -29.58 -12.40
CA GLN A 68 2.06 -30.79 -12.89
C GLN A 68 3.52 -30.54 -13.23
N LEU A 69 3.84 -29.43 -13.92
CA LEU A 69 5.21 -29.02 -14.23
C LEU A 69 6.03 -28.80 -12.95
N LEU A 70 5.43 -28.13 -11.98
CA LEU A 70 6.05 -27.90 -10.68
C LEU A 70 6.32 -29.24 -9.95
N ARG A 71 5.30 -30.12 -9.86
CA ARG A 71 5.42 -31.44 -9.20
C ARG A 71 6.50 -32.32 -9.82
N ALA A 72 6.65 -32.31 -11.14
CA ALA A 72 7.67 -33.09 -11.82
C ALA A 72 9.10 -32.68 -11.41
N ASN A 73 9.31 -31.40 -11.10
CA ASN A 73 10.60 -30.89 -10.65
C ASN A 73 10.82 -31.06 -9.15
N THR A 74 9.79 -30.79 -8.33
CA THR A 74 9.88 -30.96 -6.88
C THR A 74 9.94 -32.43 -6.44
N ALA A 75 9.70 -33.37 -7.36
CA ALA A 75 9.91 -34.81 -7.13
C ALA A 75 11.39 -35.24 -7.28
N ALA A 76 12.29 -34.35 -7.70
CA ALA A 76 13.70 -34.68 -7.86
C ALA A 76 14.36 -34.95 -6.50
N LYS A 77 15.26 -35.95 -6.42
CA LYS A 77 15.93 -36.36 -5.16
C LYS A 77 16.81 -35.26 -4.55
N ASP A 78 17.21 -34.30 -5.37
CA ASP A 78 18.03 -33.14 -5.04
C ASP A 78 17.19 -31.88 -4.74
N HIS A 79 15.86 -32.02 -4.67
CA HIS A 79 14.93 -30.97 -4.29
C HIS A 79 14.47 -31.13 -2.83
N GLN A 80 14.33 -30.01 -2.13
CA GLN A 80 13.78 -29.94 -0.79
C GLN A 80 12.68 -28.86 -0.73
N PHE A 81 11.50 -29.23 -0.25
CA PHE A 81 10.50 -28.24 0.10
C PHE A 81 10.83 -27.59 1.44
N TRP A 82 10.90 -26.26 1.48
CA TRP A 82 11.11 -25.49 2.69
C TRP A 82 9.76 -24.94 3.17
N PRO A 83 9.18 -25.55 4.22
CA PRO A 83 7.97 -25.02 4.82
C PRO A 83 8.25 -23.63 5.41
N ASP A 84 7.22 -22.79 5.47
CA ASP A 84 7.31 -21.41 5.96
C ASP A 84 7.37 -21.35 7.50
N GLU A 85 8.18 -22.23 8.11
CA GLU A 85 8.29 -22.47 9.56
C GLU A 85 9.73 -22.47 10.08
N LEU A 86 10.65 -21.77 9.41
CA LEU A 86 12.01 -21.56 9.91
C LEU A 86 12.03 -20.79 11.26
N PRO A 87 12.64 -21.33 12.33
CA PRO A 87 12.87 -20.58 13.57
C PRO A 87 13.85 -19.42 13.36
N ARG A 88 13.61 -18.25 13.99
CA ARG A 88 14.41 -17.01 13.81
C ARG A 88 15.93 -17.23 13.91
N VAL A 89 16.38 -18.08 14.83
CA VAL A 89 17.81 -18.34 15.04
C VAL A 89 18.42 -19.16 13.88
N ALA A 90 17.66 -20.08 13.28
CA ALA A 90 18.09 -20.87 12.12
C ALA A 90 18.13 -20.02 10.83
N ALA A 91 17.16 -19.11 10.66
CA ALA A 91 17.16 -18.14 9.56
C ALA A 91 18.39 -17.21 9.61
N VAL A 92 18.74 -16.70 10.80
CA VAL A 92 19.91 -15.84 11.01
C VAL A 92 21.23 -16.60 10.84
N ALA A 93 21.30 -17.84 11.33
CA ALA A 93 22.48 -18.70 11.19
C ALA A 93 22.72 -19.18 9.74
N PHE A 94 21.66 -19.45 8.97
CA PHE A 94 21.75 -19.86 7.57
C PHE A 94 22.23 -18.73 6.66
N ALA A 95 21.72 -17.50 6.89
CA ALA A 95 22.07 -16.33 6.11
C ALA A 95 23.46 -15.75 6.43
N GLY A 96 24.12 -16.21 7.50
CA GLY A 96 25.44 -15.71 7.91
C GLY A 96 25.45 -14.24 8.35
N LEU A 97 24.29 -13.70 8.73
CA LEU A 97 24.10 -12.26 8.96
C LEU A 97 24.33 -11.88 10.43
N ARG A 98 25.15 -10.84 10.66
CA ARG A 98 25.05 -10.02 11.88
C ARG A 98 23.89 -9.05 11.70
N LEU A 99 22.82 -9.22 12.47
CA LEU A 99 21.69 -8.28 12.48
C LEU A 99 22.14 -6.94 13.10
N LEU A 100 22.05 -5.85 12.33
CA LEU A 100 22.49 -4.50 12.72
C LEU A 100 21.34 -3.47 12.79
N GLY A 101 20.06 -3.88 12.72
CA GLY A 101 18.91 -2.97 12.76
C GLY A 101 17.54 -3.65 12.63
N HIS A 102 16.46 -2.86 12.65
CA HIS A 102 15.06 -3.34 12.75
C HIS A 102 14.37 -3.66 11.40
N GLN A 103 14.86 -3.11 10.29
CA GLN A 103 14.31 -3.36 8.94
C GLN A 103 14.35 -4.82 8.44
N PRO A 104 15.23 -5.72 8.91
CA PRO A 104 15.21 -7.15 8.53
C PRO A 104 14.18 -8.01 9.25
N VAL A 105 13.37 -7.46 10.18
CA VAL A 105 12.57 -8.29 11.12
C VAL A 105 11.17 -8.65 10.60
N HIS A 106 10.67 -7.99 9.54
CA HIS A 106 9.29 -8.21 9.06
C HIS A 106 9.16 -9.13 7.84
N SER A 107 10.24 -9.46 7.14
CA SER A 107 10.18 -10.48 6.10
C SER A 107 10.44 -11.86 6.68
N ARG A 108 9.32 -12.50 7.06
CA ARG A 108 9.13 -13.95 7.28
C ARG A 108 9.29 -14.45 8.73
N LEU A 109 8.27 -15.25 9.09
CA LEU A 109 8.23 -16.36 10.06
C LEU A 109 7.58 -16.12 11.43
N LYS A 110 6.51 -16.89 11.70
CA LYS A 110 6.44 -17.70 12.93
C LYS A 110 5.59 -19.01 12.84
N PRO A 111 5.98 -20.11 13.54
CA PRO A 111 5.47 -21.51 13.47
C PRO A 111 4.92 -22.05 14.83
N PRO A 112 4.77 -23.39 15.02
CA PRO A 112 5.38 -24.09 16.20
C PRO A 112 5.82 -25.56 15.88
N GLU A 113 6.59 -26.37 16.64
CA GLU A 113 7.45 -26.35 17.85
C GLU A 113 8.21 -27.71 17.89
N GLY A 114 9.42 -27.79 18.47
CA GLY A 114 9.93 -29.05 19.09
C GLY A 114 11.33 -29.57 18.76
N SER A 115 12.27 -29.37 19.72
CA SER A 115 13.50 -30.17 20.00
C SER A 115 14.70 -30.09 19.02
N SER A 116 15.98 -30.29 19.38
CA SER A 116 16.83 -30.05 20.57
C SER A 116 18.25 -30.51 20.16
N SER A 117 19.30 -29.87 20.71
CA SER A 117 20.74 -30.27 20.66
C SER A 117 21.42 -30.12 19.28
N LEU A 118 22.65 -29.59 19.09
CA LEU A 118 23.93 -29.79 19.79
C LEU A 118 24.88 -28.58 19.60
N ARG A 119 25.88 -28.50 20.49
CA ARG A 119 26.99 -27.52 20.59
C ARG A 119 28.22 -27.93 19.69
N PRO A 120 29.46 -27.37 19.85
CA PRO A 120 29.94 -26.14 19.22
C PRO A 120 31.34 -26.25 18.49
N ILE A 121 31.81 -25.11 17.92
CA ILE A 121 33.21 -24.64 17.65
C ILE A 121 34.03 -25.23 16.48
N ARG A 122 34.42 -24.38 15.49
CA ARG A 122 35.79 -23.81 15.31
C ARG A 122 35.95 -23.07 13.97
N MET A 123 36.27 -21.78 14.07
CA MET A 123 36.93 -21.01 13.02
C MET A 123 38.38 -21.47 12.89
N MET A 124 38.88 -21.63 11.66
CA MET A 124 40.30 -21.40 11.34
C MET A 124 40.41 -20.59 10.05
N LYS A 125 41.32 -19.61 10.12
CA LYS A 125 41.77 -18.74 9.03
C LYS A 125 42.83 -19.45 8.18
N ALA A 126 42.89 -19.02 6.92
CA ALA A 126 44.07 -18.86 6.04
C ALA A 126 44.92 -20.08 5.68
N ALA A 127 45.19 -20.27 4.38
CA ALA A 127 46.53 -20.16 3.82
C ALA A 127 46.52 -20.34 2.28
N THR A 128 47.16 -19.38 1.62
CA THR A 128 47.75 -19.43 0.28
C THR A 128 48.73 -20.60 0.13
N THR A 129 48.66 -21.32 -1.00
CA THR A 129 49.84 -21.98 -1.58
C THR A 129 49.73 -22.06 -3.10
N SER A 130 50.80 -21.59 -3.73
CA SER A 130 51.10 -21.55 -5.16
C SER A 130 51.18 -22.94 -5.79
N LEU A 131 50.86 -23.05 -7.08
CA LEU A 131 51.53 -24.04 -7.95
C LEU A 131 51.67 -23.50 -9.38
N SER A 132 52.92 -23.37 -9.78
CA SER A 132 53.40 -23.03 -11.12
C SER A 132 53.29 -24.24 -12.04
N ILE A 133 52.78 -24.08 -13.27
CA ILE A 133 53.15 -24.92 -14.42
C ILE A 133 53.36 -24.00 -15.62
N LEU A 134 54.50 -24.24 -16.27
CA LEU A 134 55.14 -23.52 -17.36
C LEU A 134 54.60 -23.95 -18.73
N ALA A 135 54.80 -23.05 -19.71
CA ALA A 135 54.95 -23.27 -21.15
C ALA A 135 53.69 -23.28 -22.04
N GLY A 136 53.59 -22.20 -22.82
CA GLY A 136 52.68 -22.03 -23.95
C GLY A 136 52.81 -20.63 -24.55
N ALA A 137 54.02 -20.28 -25.02
CA ALA A 137 54.26 -19.04 -25.73
C ALA A 137 53.53 -19.09 -27.09
N VAL A 138 52.40 -18.38 -27.18
CA VAL A 138 51.83 -17.94 -28.45
C VAL A 138 52.01 -16.43 -28.49
N PHE A 139 52.90 -15.97 -29.36
CA PHE A 139 53.01 -14.58 -29.78
C PHE A 139 51.66 -14.14 -30.38
N LEU A 140 50.92 -13.33 -29.65
CA LEU A 140 49.87 -12.46 -30.20
C LEU A 140 50.25 -11.02 -29.85
N THR A 141 51.23 -10.51 -30.58
CA THR A 141 51.41 -9.09 -30.82
C THR A 141 50.18 -8.58 -31.56
N GLY A 142 49.34 -7.81 -30.88
CA GLY A 142 48.21 -7.11 -31.53
C GLY A 142 47.24 -6.49 -30.54
N LEU A 143 47.22 -5.15 -30.53
CA LEU A 143 46.14 -4.27 -30.02
C LEU A 143 46.13 -3.91 -28.52
N THR A 144 47.22 -3.31 -28.01
CA THR A 144 47.14 -2.38 -26.86
C THR A 144 47.18 -0.90 -27.26
N GLY A 145 47.28 -0.58 -28.55
CA GLY A 145 47.45 0.79 -29.06
C GLY A 145 46.27 1.76 -28.85
N GLY A 146 45.05 1.28 -28.59
CA GLY A 146 43.87 2.17 -28.57
C GLY A 146 43.64 3.00 -27.30
N ARG A 147 44.28 2.66 -26.16
CA ARG A 147 43.97 3.28 -24.86
C ARG A 147 44.89 4.44 -24.48
N ALA A 148 46.18 4.35 -24.86
CA ALA A 148 47.16 5.42 -24.65
C ALA A 148 46.95 6.57 -25.64
N ASP A 149 46.70 6.26 -26.92
CA ASP A 149 46.46 7.25 -27.98
C ASP A 149 45.25 8.15 -27.69
N ASN A 150 44.25 7.62 -26.98
CA ASN A 150 43.01 8.32 -26.67
C ASN A 150 43.12 9.25 -25.44
N GLU A 151 44.01 8.94 -24.50
CA GLU A 151 44.29 9.81 -23.34
C GLU A 151 45.15 11.01 -23.76
N ASP A 152 46.19 10.77 -24.54
CA ASP A 152 47.05 11.84 -25.06
C ASP A 152 46.29 12.80 -25.98
N ALA A 153 45.38 12.29 -26.83
CA ALA A 153 44.53 13.12 -27.68
C ALA A 153 43.52 13.95 -26.86
N ARG A 154 42.96 13.38 -25.79
CA ARG A 154 42.08 14.09 -24.85
C ARG A 154 42.82 15.23 -24.17
N GLN A 155 44.02 14.95 -23.64
CA GLN A 155 44.83 15.93 -22.93
C GLN A 155 45.24 17.11 -23.82
N ARG A 156 45.71 16.84 -25.05
CA ARG A 156 46.04 17.89 -26.03
C ARG A 156 44.86 18.81 -26.33
N PHE A 157 43.65 18.25 -26.45
CA PHE A 157 42.45 19.04 -26.68
C PHE A 157 42.09 19.93 -25.47
N LEU A 158 42.25 19.41 -24.25
CA LEU A 158 42.01 20.18 -23.02
C LEU A 158 43.02 21.33 -22.87
N ASP A 159 44.29 21.07 -23.17
CA ASP A 159 45.37 22.06 -23.13
C ASP A 159 45.08 23.22 -24.09
N GLN A 160 44.63 22.91 -25.31
CA GLN A 160 44.42 23.90 -26.37
C GLN A 160 43.13 24.71 -26.20
N HIS A 161 42.07 24.13 -25.63
CA HIS A 161 40.73 24.72 -25.71
C HIS A 161 39.99 24.87 -24.39
N CYS A 162 40.47 24.27 -23.30
CA CYS A 162 39.73 24.21 -22.03
C CYS A 162 40.45 24.90 -20.87
N PHE A 163 41.77 24.71 -20.72
CA PHE A 163 42.51 25.16 -19.54
C PHE A 163 42.58 26.68 -19.38
N GLU A 164 42.48 27.45 -20.46
CA GLU A 164 42.43 28.92 -20.37
C GLU A 164 41.23 29.45 -19.53
N CYS A 165 40.20 28.64 -19.30
CA CYS A 165 39.01 29.02 -18.52
C CYS A 165 38.68 28.05 -17.37
N HIS A 166 39.18 26.82 -17.42
CA HIS A 166 38.86 25.71 -16.51
C HIS A 166 40.11 25.13 -15.86
N ASP A 167 40.98 25.98 -15.34
CA ASP A 167 42.14 25.64 -14.53
C ASP A 167 41.93 25.95 -13.04
N THR A 168 42.99 25.83 -12.23
CA THR A 168 42.97 26.11 -10.79
C THR A 168 42.63 27.56 -10.45
N ASP A 169 42.93 28.50 -11.35
CA ASP A 169 42.91 29.94 -11.06
C ASP A 169 41.62 30.59 -11.57
N SER A 170 41.18 30.25 -12.79
CA SER A 170 39.98 30.83 -13.42
C SER A 170 38.68 30.15 -12.99
N LYS A 171 38.67 28.82 -12.85
CA LYS A 171 37.54 27.98 -12.39
C LYS A 171 36.16 28.42 -12.90
N LYS A 172 36.03 28.81 -14.17
CA LYS A 172 34.77 29.34 -14.68
C LYS A 172 33.68 28.27 -14.59
N GLY A 173 32.50 28.67 -14.11
CA GLY A 173 31.39 27.74 -13.87
C GLY A 173 31.63 26.73 -12.74
N GLY A 174 32.63 26.96 -11.87
CA GLY A 174 32.97 26.07 -10.76
C GLY A 174 33.62 24.75 -11.19
N LEU A 175 34.20 24.71 -12.40
CA LEU A 175 34.85 23.53 -12.96
C LEU A 175 36.35 23.79 -13.12
N ASP A 176 37.14 22.87 -12.54
CA ASP A 176 38.59 22.77 -12.70
C ASP A 176 38.89 21.44 -13.38
N LEU A 177 39.39 21.51 -14.62
CA LEU A 177 39.73 20.34 -15.43
C LEU A 177 41.19 19.90 -15.21
N SER A 178 42.05 20.77 -14.67
CA SER A 178 43.46 20.44 -14.40
C SER A 178 43.62 19.38 -13.31
N THR A 179 42.69 19.33 -12.37
CA THR A 179 42.65 18.36 -11.27
C THR A 179 41.65 17.22 -11.52
N LEU A 180 40.90 17.25 -12.62
CA LEU A 180 39.89 16.25 -12.96
C LEU A 180 40.45 15.20 -13.92
N ALA A 181 41.23 14.25 -13.40
CA ALA A 181 41.67 13.10 -14.19
C ALA A 181 40.47 12.23 -14.65
N PHE A 182 40.59 11.59 -15.82
CA PHE A 182 39.52 10.74 -16.37
C PHE A 182 39.47 9.38 -15.66
N HIS A 183 38.63 9.29 -14.63
CA HIS A 183 38.41 8.09 -13.82
C HIS A 183 36.94 7.68 -13.84
N PRO A 184 36.45 7.10 -14.95
CA PRO A 184 35.02 6.81 -15.13
C PRO A 184 34.47 5.70 -14.21
N ALA A 185 35.33 5.06 -13.40
CA ALA A 185 34.91 4.13 -12.36
C ALA A 185 34.33 4.83 -11.11
N ASP A 186 34.65 6.12 -10.88
CA ASP A 186 34.00 6.92 -9.84
C ASP A 186 32.72 7.56 -10.41
N PRO A 187 31.52 7.32 -9.83
CA PRO A 187 30.27 7.90 -10.28
C PRO A 187 30.26 9.43 -10.35
N THR A 188 30.93 10.10 -9.41
CA THR A 188 30.99 11.57 -9.37
C THR A 188 31.87 12.11 -10.51
N ASN A 189 33.00 11.45 -10.76
CA ASN A 189 33.90 11.76 -11.87
C ASN A 189 33.20 11.53 -13.22
N PHE A 190 32.53 10.37 -13.38
CA PHE A 190 31.77 10.03 -14.57
C PHE A 190 30.71 11.08 -14.90
N ALA A 191 29.88 11.47 -13.93
CA ALA A 191 28.84 12.48 -14.14
C ALA A 191 29.40 13.86 -14.55
N ARG A 192 30.58 14.23 -14.03
CA ARG A 192 31.27 15.46 -14.45
C ARG A 192 31.73 15.40 -15.90
N TRP A 193 32.29 14.27 -16.33
CA TRP A 193 32.72 14.08 -17.72
C TRP A 193 31.57 13.97 -18.71
N VAL A 194 30.44 13.38 -18.32
CA VAL A 194 29.19 13.44 -19.12
C VAL A 194 28.76 14.89 -19.32
N LYS A 195 28.78 15.71 -18.26
CA LYS A 195 28.47 17.14 -18.37
C LYS A 195 29.44 17.90 -19.29
N VAL A 196 30.73 17.55 -19.28
CA VAL A 196 31.72 18.11 -20.24
C VAL A 196 31.35 17.72 -21.67
N TYR A 197 31.05 16.44 -21.92
CA TYR A 197 30.60 15.95 -23.22
C TYR A 197 29.34 16.68 -23.72
N ASP A 198 28.32 16.83 -22.87
CA ASP A 198 27.06 17.48 -23.23
C ASP A 198 27.27 18.96 -23.64
N ARG A 199 28.09 19.70 -22.88
CA ARG A 199 28.34 21.12 -23.14
C ARG A 199 29.17 21.34 -24.41
N VAL A 200 30.11 20.45 -24.70
CA VAL A 200 30.93 20.50 -25.92
C VAL A 200 30.10 20.05 -27.14
N SER A 201 29.32 18.97 -27.04
CA SER A 201 28.47 18.47 -28.13
C SER A 201 27.34 19.44 -28.51
N GLN A 202 26.83 20.21 -27.55
CA GLN A 202 25.86 21.29 -27.79
C GLN A 202 26.50 22.58 -28.35
N GLY A 203 27.83 22.61 -28.50
CA GLY A 203 28.54 23.78 -29.02
C GLY A 203 28.51 25.00 -28.09
N GLU A 204 28.24 24.78 -26.79
CA GLU A 204 28.29 25.84 -25.78
C GLU A 204 29.73 26.19 -25.38
N MET A 205 30.64 25.21 -25.55
CA MET A 205 32.06 25.35 -25.28
C MET A 205 32.89 25.14 -26.56
N PRO A 206 33.93 25.97 -26.81
CA PRO A 206 34.30 27.18 -26.07
C PRO A 206 33.28 28.33 -26.21
N PRO A 207 33.24 29.28 -25.23
CA PRO A 207 32.31 30.41 -25.24
C PRO A 207 32.45 31.25 -26.52
N LYS A 208 31.37 31.93 -26.94
CA LYS A 208 31.32 32.76 -28.17
C LYS A 208 32.46 33.80 -28.30
N LYS A 209 33.11 34.18 -27.20
CA LYS A 209 34.20 35.16 -27.15
C LYS A 209 35.61 34.54 -27.32
N LYS A 210 35.72 33.23 -27.55
CA LYS A 210 36.99 32.51 -27.69
C LYS A 210 37.06 31.80 -29.04
N PRO A 211 38.28 31.58 -29.58
CA PRO A 211 38.47 30.79 -30.79
C PRO A 211 37.83 29.41 -30.63
N ARG A 212 37.01 29.01 -31.60
CA ARG A 212 36.38 27.68 -31.59
C ARG A 212 37.29 26.70 -32.35
N PRO A 213 37.42 25.45 -31.87
CA PRO A 213 38.14 24.42 -32.61
C PRO A 213 37.45 24.14 -33.94
N GLU A 214 38.19 23.57 -34.87
CA GLU A 214 37.62 23.14 -36.14
C GLU A 214 36.52 22.09 -35.91
N PRO A 215 35.43 22.06 -36.71
CA PRO A 215 34.33 21.12 -36.52
C PRO A 215 34.78 19.65 -36.48
N GLY A 216 35.84 19.29 -37.21
CA GLY A 216 36.44 17.96 -37.20
C GLY A 216 37.11 17.59 -35.88
N GLU A 217 37.77 18.55 -35.21
CA GLU A 217 38.42 18.34 -33.91
C GLU A 217 37.39 18.19 -32.79
N LEU A 218 36.35 19.03 -32.79
CA LEU A 218 35.21 18.90 -31.88
C LEU A 218 34.50 17.55 -32.02
N GLN A 219 34.24 17.11 -33.25
CA GLN A 219 33.65 15.80 -33.51
C GLN A 219 34.58 14.65 -33.10
N GLY A 220 35.89 14.78 -33.33
CA GLY A 220 36.88 13.80 -32.90
C GLY A 220 36.89 13.63 -31.38
N PHE A 221 37.00 14.73 -30.65
CA PHE A 221 36.98 14.75 -29.18
C PHE A 221 35.68 14.17 -28.63
N THR A 222 34.52 14.64 -29.10
CA THR A 222 33.21 14.18 -28.61
C THR A 222 33.00 12.70 -28.91
N ARG A 223 33.33 12.22 -30.11
CA ARG A 223 33.22 10.79 -30.47
C ARG A 223 34.08 9.92 -29.57
N ALA A 224 35.33 10.32 -29.33
CA ALA A 224 36.27 9.57 -28.53
C ALA A 224 35.89 9.54 -27.03
N LEU A 225 35.42 10.68 -26.49
CA LEU A 225 34.91 10.78 -25.13
C LEU A 225 33.61 9.97 -24.96
N SER A 226 32.67 10.06 -25.91
CA SER A 226 31.44 9.26 -25.92
C SER A 226 31.74 7.77 -25.92
N ALA A 227 32.68 7.30 -26.75
CA ALA A 227 33.06 5.88 -26.79
C ALA A 227 33.62 5.41 -25.43
N SER A 228 34.45 6.23 -24.80
CA SER A 228 35.04 5.93 -23.48
C SER A 228 33.99 5.89 -22.37
N LEU A 229 33.02 6.82 -22.39
CA LEU A 229 31.91 6.88 -21.44
C LEU A 229 30.95 5.70 -21.65
N MET A 230 30.61 5.36 -22.90
CA MET A 230 29.75 4.23 -23.23
C MET A 230 30.37 2.89 -22.85
N ASP A 231 31.69 2.71 -23.02
CA ASP A 231 32.38 1.50 -22.58
C ASP A 231 32.41 1.37 -21.05
N ALA A 232 32.67 2.46 -20.33
CA ALA A 232 32.61 2.48 -18.87
C ALA A 232 31.20 2.18 -18.36
N GLU A 233 30.18 2.78 -18.98
CA GLU A 233 28.78 2.52 -18.67
C GLU A 233 28.39 1.08 -18.98
N GLY A 234 28.80 0.54 -20.12
CA GLY A 234 28.55 -0.86 -20.50
C GLY A 234 29.16 -1.84 -19.50
N ARG A 235 30.38 -1.57 -19.02
CA ARG A 235 31.03 -2.37 -17.97
C ARG A 235 30.31 -2.28 -16.64
N ARG A 236 29.86 -1.09 -16.25
CA ARG A 236 29.08 -0.87 -15.02
C ARG A 236 27.74 -1.59 -15.09
N VAL A 237 27.00 -1.42 -16.18
CA VAL A 237 25.72 -2.10 -16.43
C VAL A 237 25.87 -3.62 -16.46
N ALA A 238 26.98 -4.14 -16.99
CA ALA A 238 27.24 -5.58 -17.00
C ALA A 238 27.56 -6.15 -15.61
N ALA A 239 28.18 -5.35 -14.73
CA ALA A 239 28.53 -5.74 -13.37
C ALA A 239 27.38 -5.54 -12.37
N GLU A 240 26.63 -4.44 -12.51
CA GLU A 240 25.67 -3.93 -11.51
C GLU A 240 24.21 -3.99 -11.99
N GLY A 241 23.95 -4.14 -13.30
CA GLY A 241 22.61 -4.04 -13.89
C GLY A 241 22.28 -2.63 -14.43
N ARG A 242 21.16 -2.50 -15.17
CA ARG A 242 20.77 -1.25 -15.86
C ARG A 242 20.05 -0.21 -14.99
N ALA A 243 19.47 -0.61 -13.86
CA ALA A 243 18.63 0.26 -13.06
C ALA A 243 19.11 0.22 -11.61
N THR A 244 19.90 1.21 -11.22
CA THR A 244 20.36 1.34 -9.83
C THR A 244 19.35 2.07 -8.95
N GLN A 245 18.38 2.80 -9.53
CA GLN A 245 17.34 3.51 -8.78
C GLN A 245 15.98 3.40 -9.48
N ARG A 246 14.94 3.09 -8.70
CA ARG A 246 13.54 3.17 -9.14
C ARG A 246 12.69 3.93 -8.13
N ARG A 247 11.62 4.57 -8.61
CA ARG A 247 10.60 5.15 -7.75
C ARG A 247 9.77 4.05 -7.05
N LEU A 248 9.24 4.34 -5.87
CA LEU A 248 8.17 3.59 -5.23
C LEU A 248 6.88 3.69 -6.05
N ASN A 249 6.29 2.56 -6.38
CA ASN A 249 4.96 2.56 -7.00
C ASN A 249 3.89 3.05 -6.00
N ARG A 250 2.67 3.34 -6.45
CA ARG A 250 1.59 3.90 -5.64
C ARG A 250 1.23 3.05 -4.41
N TYR A 251 1.39 1.74 -4.51
CA TYR A 251 1.15 0.81 -3.39
C TYR A 251 2.29 0.86 -2.38
N GLU A 252 3.53 0.88 -2.86
CA GLU A 252 4.73 0.97 -2.02
C GLU A 252 4.80 2.32 -1.31
N TYR A 253 4.43 3.41 -1.98
CA TYR A 253 4.34 4.73 -1.36
C TYR A 253 3.28 4.80 -0.27
N GLU A 254 2.07 4.27 -0.53
CA GLU A 254 1.02 4.15 0.48
C GLU A 254 1.50 3.36 1.70
N ASN A 255 2.11 2.19 1.48
CA ASN A 255 2.61 1.36 2.57
C ASN A 255 3.78 2.03 3.33
N ALA A 256 4.66 2.76 2.65
CA ALA A 256 5.72 3.52 3.28
C ALA A 256 5.17 4.63 4.20
N LEU A 257 4.10 5.32 3.78
CA LEU A 257 3.43 6.32 4.63
C LEU A 257 2.64 5.70 5.77
N ARG A 258 1.97 4.56 5.55
CA ARG A 258 1.28 3.80 6.61
C ARG A 258 2.24 3.40 7.72
N ASP A 259 3.40 2.87 7.36
CA ASP A 259 4.42 2.43 8.30
C ASP A 259 5.05 3.63 9.04
N LEU A 260 5.55 4.62 8.28
CA LEU A 260 6.17 5.81 8.84
C LEU A 260 5.24 6.57 9.79
N LEU A 261 4.00 6.82 9.39
CA LEU A 261 3.07 7.66 10.15
C LEU A 261 2.27 6.88 11.21
N HIS A 262 2.56 5.58 11.40
CA HIS A 262 1.78 4.67 12.25
C HIS A 262 0.28 4.74 11.94
N ALA A 263 -0.05 4.75 10.65
CA ALA A 263 -1.39 4.97 10.15
C ALA A 263 -1.80 3.89 9.13
N PRO A 264 -1.90 2.60 9.54
CA PRO A 264 -2.18 1.45 8.65
C PRO A 264 -3.47 1.58 7.82
N TRP A 265 -4.39 2.46 8.23
CA TRP A 265 -5.66 2.74 7.57
C TRP A 265 -5.58 3.75 6.42
N LEU A 266 -4.44 4.43 6.19
CA LEU A 266 -4.33 5.43 5.13
C LEU A 266 -4.70 4.83 3.77
N GLN A 267 -5.57 5.50 3.02
CA GLN A 267 -5.97 5.10 1.65
C GLN A 267 -5.65 6.25 0.69
N ILE A 268 -4.42 6.27 0.20
CA ILE A 268 -3.89 7.34 -0.65
C ILE A 268 -3.50 6.86 -2.05
N ARG A 269 -3.41 5.55 -2.28
CA ARG A 269 -3.03 4.96 -3.56
C ARG A 269 -3.84 5.53 -4.72
N ASP A 270 -5.15 5.65 -4.54
CA ASP A 270 -6.08 6.10 -5.58
C ASP A 270 -6.07 7.63 -5.77
N THR A 271 -5.30 8.36 -4.96
CA THR A 271 -5.01 9.80 -5.16
C THR A 271 -3.82 10.03 -6.09
N LEU A 272 -2.98 9.00 -6.28
CA LEU A 272 -1.84 9.02 -7.19
C LEU A 272 -2.26 8.48 -8.57
N PRO A 273 -1.69 9.01 -9.66
CA PRO A 273 -1.88 8.44 -10.99
C PRO A 273 -1.46 6.96 -11.03
N GLU A 274 -2.04 6.21 -11.96
CA GLU A 274 -1.66 4.81 -12.15
C GLU A 274 -0.21 4.73 -12.64
N ASP A 275 0.55 3.78 -12.07
CA ASP A 275 1.91 3.52 -12.51
C ASP A 275 1.92 2.78 -13.85
N GLY A 276 2.93 3.04 -14.68
CA GLY A 276 3.19 2.25 -15.87
C GLY A 276 3.53 0.81 -15.52
N GLU A 277 3.15 -0.11 -16.40
CA GLU A 277 3.51 -1.52 -16.30
C GLU A 277 4.45 -1.89 -17.44
N ARG A 278 5.53 -2.62 -17.13
CA ARG A 278 6.39 -3.25 -18.13
C ARG A 278 6.59 -4.71 -17.80
N TYR A 279 6.51 -5.56 -18.82
CA TYR A 279 6.43 -7.02 -18.64
C TYR A 279 5.36 -7.43 -17.61
N ARG A 280 4.32 -6.60 -17.45
CA ARG A 280 3.21 -6.76 -16.48
C ARG A 280 3.62 -6.66 -15.01
N PHE A 281 4.76 -6.03 -14.75
CA PHE A 281 5.21 -5.64 -13.42
C PHE A 281 5.16 -4.11 -13.30
N ASN A 282 4.61 -3.63 -12.19
CA ASN A 282 4.57 -2.22 -11.81
C ASN A 282 5.70 -1.82 -10.85
N LYS A 283 6.82 -2.55 -10.92
CA LYS A 283 8.03 -2.32 -10.10
C LYS A 283 9.27 -2.09 -10.95
N ILE A 284 9.12 -2.02 -12.27
CA ILE A 284 10.26 -1.85 -13.18
C ILE A 284 10.56 -0.37 -13.31
N GLY A 285 11.79 0.04 -12.98
CA GLY A 285 12.20 1.45 -13.01
C GLY A 285 11.91 2.16 -14.34
N GLU A 286 12.12 1.49 -15.48
CA GLU A 286 11.82 2.00 -16.82
C GLU A 286 10.32 2.27 -17.09
N ALA A 287 9.42 1.79 -16.22
CA ALA A 287 7.97 2.02 -16.32
C ALA A 287 7.45 3.03 -15.29
N LEU A 288 8.34 3.55 -14.43
CA LEU A 288 8.00 4.36 -13.26
C LEU A 288 8.50 5.81 -13.43
N ASP A 289 8.13 6.42 -14.56
CA ASP A 289 8.42 7.83 -14.83
C ASP A 289 7.76 8.76 -13.81
N VAL A 290 8.31 9.98 -13.68
CA VAL A 290 7.76 11.05 -12.83
C VAL A 290 7.39 12.24 -13.70
N SER A 291 6.11 12.58 -13.72
CA SER A 291 5.60 13.79 -14.36
C SER A 291 5.35 14.91 -13.34
N HIS A 292 5.15 16.13 -13.83
CA HIS A 292 4.75 17.26 -12.99
C HIS A 292 3.41 17.00 -12.27
N VAL A 293 2.47 16.31 -12.92
CA VAL A 293 1.20 15.88 -12.30
C VAL A 293 1.45 14.91 -11.16
N GLN A 294 2.36 13.95 -11.35
CA GLN A 294 2.73 12.99 -10.32
C GLN A 294 3.25 13.70 -9.07
N MET A 295 4.14 14.68 -9.25
CA MET A 295 4.69 15.45 -8.12
C MET A 295 3.62 16.27 -7.38
N ALA A 296 2.71 16.92 -8.11
CA ALA A 296 1.61 17.65 -7.49
C ALA A 296 0.69 16.71 -6.67
N ARG A 297 0.44 15.49 -7.18
CA ARG A 297 -0.34 14.47 -6.46
C ARG A 297 0.40 13.92 -5.25
N TYR A 298 1.72 13.75 -5.32
CA TYR A 298 2.54 13.40 -4.15
C TYR A 298 2.45 14.45 -3.05
N LEU A 299 2.58 15.74 -3.39
CA LEU A 299 2.46 16.83 -2.40
C LEU A 299 1.10 16.81 -1.71
N ALA A 300 0.01 16.67 -2.47
CA ALA A 300 -1.35 16.61 -1.92
C ALA A 300 -1.59 15.34 -1.08
N ALA A 301 -1.10 14.18 -1.54
CA ALA A 301 -1.22 12.92 -0.82
C ALA A 301 -0.41 12.91 0.48
N ALA A 302 0.81 13.45 0.46
CA ALA A 302 1.67 13.59 1.64
C ALA A 302 1.06 14.55 2.67
N ASP A 303 0.60 15.74 2.28
CA ASP A 303 -0.06 16.68 3.20
C ASP A 303 -1.31 16.05 3.83
N GLY A 304 -2.16 15.41 3.01
CA GLY A 304 -3.34 14.70 3.49
C GLY A 304 -3.01 13.56 4.46
N ALA A 305 -1.96 12.78 4.18
CA ALA A 305 -1.51 11.68 5.04
C ALA A 305 -0.96 12.21 6.38
N LEU A 306 -0.14 13.26 6.35
CA LEU A 306 0.40 13.89 7.56
C LEU A 306 -0.72 14.45 8.44
N ARG A 307 -1.71 15.13 7.85
CA ARG A 307 -2.88 15.66 8.59
C ARG A 307 -3.74 14.54 9.17
N ALA A 308 -3.92 13.44 8.44
CA ALA A 308 -4.64 12.27 8.94
C ALA A 308 -3.93 11.55 10.10
N ALA A 309 -2.61 11.73 10.23
CA ALA A 309 -1.82 11.19 11.34
C ALA A 309 -1.84 12.08 12.60
N MET A 310 -2.35 13.31 12.50
CA MET A 310 -2.45 14.24 13.63
C MET A 310 -3.60 13.88 14.58
N ALA A 311 -3.47 14.30 15.84
CA ALA A 311 -4.54 14.22 16.82
C ALA A 311 -5.78 15.02 16.33
N PRO A 312 -6.99 14.45 16.42
CA PRO A 312 -8.22 15.14 16.00
C PRO A 312 -8.67 16.26 16.96
N SER A 313 -8.17 16.25 18.20
CA SER A 313 -8.46 17.22 19.26
C SER A 313 -7.26 17.32 20.21
N ALA A 314 -7.26 18.33 21.08
CA ALA A 314 -6.23 18.49 22.09
C ALA A 314 -6.38 17.43 23.20
N ALA A 315 -7.57 17.37 23.80
CA ALA A 315 -7.92 16.34 24.74
C ALA A 315 -8.13 14.99 24.03
N ARG A 316 -7.78 13.89 24.72
CA ARG A 316 -8.05 12.52 24.26
C ARG A 316 -9.57 12.34 24.13
N PRO A 317 -10.09 11.96 22.95
CA PRO A 317 -11.49 11.61 22.80
C PRO A 317 -11.86 10.45 23.73
N GLU A 318 -13.02 10.55 24.36
CA GLU A 318 -13.56 9.49 25.20
C GLU A 318 -13.95 8.28 24.34
N THR A 319 -13.49 7.09 24.74
CA THR A 319 -13.93 5.83 24.13
C THR A 319 -15.34 5.52 24.65
N ARG A 320 -16.32 5.44 23.74
CA ARG A 320 -17.72 5.17 24.09
C ARG A 320 -18.19 3.87 23.46
N VAL A 321 -19.02 3.13 24.19
CA VAL A 321 -19.77 1.99 23.65
C VAL A 321 -21.18 2.48 23.34
N THR A 322 -21.54 2.47 22.06
CA THR A 322 -22.85 2.91 21.57
C THR A 322 -23.61 1.71 21.02
N ARG A 323 -24.71 1.35 21.67
CA ARG A 323 -25.63 0.31 21.18
C ARG A 323 -26.71 0.94 20.28
N CYS A 324 -26.81 0.46 19.05
CA CYS A 324 -27.77 0.90 18.04
C CYS A 324 -28.68 -0.27 17.66
N TYR A 325 -29.93 -0.25 18.13
CA TYR A 325 -30.91 -1.25 17.75
C TYR A 325 -31.50 -0.96 16.37
N ALA A 326 -31.73 -2.01 15.57
CA ALA A 326 -32.29 -1.90 14.22
C ALA A 326 -33.69 -1.26 14.24
N ARG A 327 -34.48 -1.52 15.29
CA ARG A 327 -35.84 -0.95 15.43
C ARG A 327 -35.87 0.54 15.78
N ASP A 328 -34.75 1.14 16.17
CA ASP A 328 -34.65 2.60 16.36
C ASP A 328 -34.21 3.31 15.08
N GLN A 329 -33.81 2.54 14.05
CA GLN A 329 -33.31 3.10 12.81
C GLN A 329 -34.46 3.27 11.81
N ARG A 330 -34.73 4.52 11.41
CA ARG A 330 -35.76 4.81 10.39
C ARG A 330 -35.47 4.15 9.04
N SER A 331 -34.20 3.94 8.71
CA SER A 331 -33.76 3.22 7.50
C SER A 331 -34.23 1.75 7.47
N PHE A 332 -34.42 1.13 8.64
CA PHE A 332 -34.95 -0.22 8.79
C PHE A 332 -36.48 -0.21 8.93
N THR A 333 -37.04 0.72 9.70
CA THR A 333 -38.47 0.70 10.07
C THR A 333 -39.37 1.39 9.06
N GLY A 334 -38.87 2.40 8.34
CA GLY A 334 -39.61 3.12 7.31
C GLY A 334 -40.12 2.20 6.18
N PRO A 335 -39.27 1.34 5.59
CA PRO A 335 -39.67 0.42 4.53
C PRO A 335 -40.66 -0.68 4.94
N MET A 336 -41.04 -0.81 6.23
CA MET A 336 -42.04 -1.78 6.67
C MET A 336 -43.45 -1.42 6.18
N LYS A 337 -43.71 -0.12 5.99
CA LYS A 337 -45.00 0.40 5.56
C LYS A 337 -45.02 0.54 4.05
N PHE A 338 -45.99 -0.08 3.40
CA PHE A 338 -46.20 0.11 1.97
C PHE A 338 -46.63 1.54 1.67
N THR A 339 -46.23 2.03 0.50
CA THR A 339 -46.58 3.36 -0.01
C THR A 339 -47.03 3.24 -1.46
N VAL A 340 -47.54 4.32 -2.04
CA VAL A 340 -47.87 4.37 -3.48
C VAL A 340 -46.67 4.05 -4.38
N PHE A 341 -45.43 4.25 -3.89
CA PHE A 341 -44.20 3.95 -4.61
C PHE A 341 -43.61 2.57 -4.30
N ASN A 342 -44.11 1.89 -3.27
CA ASN A 342 -43.62 0.58 -2.84
C ASN A 342 -44.72 -0.28 -2.23
N THR A 343 -45.28 -1.18 -3.04
CA THR A 343 -46.31 -2.16 -2.65
C THR A 343 -45.81 -3.60 -2.76
N ALA A 344 -44.49 -3.78 -2.85
CA ALA A 344 -43.86 -5.05 -3.10
C ALA A 344 -43.26 -5.62 -1.79
N PRO A 345 -43.73 -6.77 -1.28
CA PRO A 345 -43.17 -7.40 -0.08
C PRO A 345 -41.66 -7.65 -0.17
N GLU A 346 -41.15 -8.00 -1.35
CA GLU A 346 -39.73 -8.15 -1.65
C GLU A 346 -38.90 -6.86 -1.52
N ARG A 347 -39.58 -5.71 -1.48
CA ARG A 347 -39.01 -4.37 -1.33
C ARG A 347 -39.41 -3.73 0.01
N ALA A 348 -39.91 -4.52 0.97
CA ALA A 348 -40.20 -4.08 2.32
C ALA A 348 -39.33 -4.79 3.36
N THR A 349 -39.23 -4.17 4.53
CA THR A 349 -38.65 -4.77 5.73
C THR A 349 -39.74 -5.37 6.62
N PHE A 350 -39.38 -6.19 7.60
CA PHE A 350 -40.34 -6.82 8.50
C PHE A 350 -39.82 -6.88 9.94
N PRO A 351 -40.68 -6.69 10.96
CA PRO A 351 -40.29 -6.85 12.35
C PRO A 351 -40.20 -8.33 12.72
N ALA A 352 -39.15 -8.71 13.44
CA ALA A 352 -38.99 -10.05 14.00
C ALA A 352 -38.58 -10.00 15.48
N LEU A 353 -39.06 -10.95 16.26
CA LEU A 353 -38.60 -11.21 17.63
C LEU A 353 -37.92 -12.58 17.64
N GLY A 354 -36.59 -12.58 17.67
CA GLY A 354 -35.82 -13.78 17.41
C GLY A 354 -36.01 -14.26 15.97
N THR A 355 -36.50 -15.49 15.81
CA THR A 355 -36.84 -16.11 14.51
C THR A 355 -38.33 -15.99 14.17
N ARG A 356 -39.14 -15.32 14.99
CA ARG A 356 -40.60 -15.21 14.80
C ARG A 356 -40.98 -13.85 14.21
N GLY A 357 -41.84 -13.85 13.20
CA GLY A 357 -42.44 -12.62 12.68
C GLY A 357 -43.39 -11.98 13.69
N GLN A 358 -43.55 -10.65 13.62
CA GLN A 358 -44.49 -9.90 14.48
C GLN A 358 -45.55 -9.18 13.64
N PRO A 359 -46.62 -9.89 13.22
CA PRO A 359 -47.63 -9.34 12.32
C PRO A 359 -48.42 -8.19 12.95
N ASP A 360 -48.68 -8.24 14.25
CA ASP A 360 -49.28 -7.19 15.07
C ASP A 360 -48.45 -5.88 15.06
N VAL A 361 -47.12 -5.99 15.23
CA VAL A 361 -46.21 -4.84 15.13
C VAL A 361 -46.20 -4.28 13.71
N ARG A 362 -46.19 -5.14 12.68
CA ARG A 362 -46.19 -4.72 11.28
C ARG A 362 -47.48 -4.00 10.89
N ARG A 363 -48.62 -4.43 11.44
CA ARG A 363 -49.93 -3.75 11.27
C ARG A 363 -50.07 -2.49 12.11
N GLY A 364 -49.19 -2.28 13.10
CA GLY A 364 -49.24 -1.14 14.01
C GLY A 364 -50.25 -1.30 15.15
N GLU A 365 -50.66 -2.54 15.44
CA GLU A 365 -51.54 -2.90 16.55
C GLU A 365 -50.77 -3.06 17.87
N ALA A 366 -49.46 -3.30 17.78
CA ALA A 366 -48.53 -3.43 18.90
C ALA A 366 -47.38 -2.41 18.79
N PRO A 367 -46.76 -2.00 19.91
CA PRO A 367 -45.61 -1.10 19.89
C PRO A 367 -44.43 -1.71 19.13
N LEU A 368 -43.67 -0.85 18.44
CA LEU A 368 -42.50 -1.28 17.66
C LEU A 368 -41.37 -1.83 18.55
N THR A 369 -41.27 -1.35 19.79
CA THR A 369 -40.24 -1.77 20.74
C THR A 369 -40.87 -2.07 22.09
N ALA A 370 -40.28 -3.00 22.82
CA ALA A 370 -40.61 -3.30 24.22
C ALA A 370 -40.12 -2.21 25.20
N GLY A 371 -39.32 -1.26 24.72
CA GLY A 371 -38.74 -0.18 25.52
C GLY A 371 -37.55 -0.61 26.39
N PRO A 372 -36.92 0.35 27.09
CA PRO A 372 -35.79 0.08 27.98
C PRO A 372 -36.16 -0.75 29.22
N GLU A 373 -37.44 -0.79 29.59
CA GLU A 373 -37.97 -1.55 30.72
C GLU A 373 -37.86 -3.08 30.52
N HIS A 374 -37.70 -3.55 29.28
CA HIS A 374 -37.63 -4.97 28.92
C HIS A 374 -36.35 -5.28 28.11
N PRO A 375 -35.16 -5.18 28.74
CA PRO A 375 -33.87 -5.29 28.04
C PRO A 375 -33.69 -6.66 27.36
N ASP A 376 -34.13 -7.75 27.99
CA ASP A 376 -34.00 -9.10 27.41
C ASP A 376 -34.81 -9.27 26.13
N VAL A 377 -36.00 -8.67 26.07
CA VAL A 377 -36.83 -8.64 24.86
C VAL A 377 -36.17 -7.74 23.81
N ARG A 378 -35.60 -6.61 24.23
CA ARG A 378 -34.94 -5.65 23.34
C ARG A 378 -33.75 -6.25 22.59
N GLU A 379 -33.01 -7.16 23.23
CA GLU A 379 -31.89 -7.89 22.60
C GLU A 379 -32.34 -8.90 21.52
N LEU A 380 -33.62 -9.30 21.51
CA LEU A 380 -34.21 -10.20 20.52
C LEU A 380 -34.91 -9.47 19.38
N GLU A 381 -35.24 -8.19 19.58
CA GLU A 381 -35.93 -7.37 18.60
C GLU A 381 -35.04 -7.06 17.40
N GLY A 382 -35.53 -7.44 16.22
CA GLY A 382 -34.84 -7.17 14.96
C GLY A 382 -35.76 -6.73 13.85
N VAL A 383 -35.12 -6.34 12.75
CA VAL A 383 -35.76 -6.00 11.48
C VAL A 383 -35.12 -6.81 10.38
N GLY A 384 -35.95 -7.51 9.62
CA GLY A 384 -35.54 -8.39 8.55
C GLY A 384 -35.66 -7.79 7.15
N VAL A 385 -34.86 -8.37 6.24
CA VAL A 385 -34.89 -8.14 4.80
C VAL A 385 -34.82 -9.48 4.06
N VAL A 386 -35.41 -9.53 2.87
CA VAL A 386 -35.35 -10.67 1.93
C VAL A 386 -34.55 -10.36 0.66
N ALA A 387 -34.01 -9.16 0.55
CA ALA A 387 -33.29 -8.65 -0.62
C ALA A 387 -32.03 -7.89 -0.19
N SER A 388 -31.03 -7.86 -1.08
CA SER A 388 -29.82 -7.03 -0.90
C SER A 388 -30.19 -5.54 -0.93
N ALA A 389 -29.35 -4.72 -0.29
CA ALA A 389 -29.59 -3.30 -0.10
C ALA A 389 -29.69 -2.55 -1.44
N TYR A 390 -30.91 -2.22 -1.85
CA TYR A 390 -31.24 -1.41 -3.03
C TYR A 390 -32.56 -0.68 -2.79
N GLU A 391 -32.72 0.51 -3.38
CA GLU A 391 -33.86 1.39 -3.14
C GLU A 391 -35.22 0.67 -3.35
N PRO A 392 -36.12 0.66 -2.36
CA PRO A 392 -36.12 1.48 -1.13
C PRO A 392 -35.51 0.82 0.12
N ILE A 393 -35.04 -0.43 0.04
CA ILE A 393 -34.41 -1.15 1.16
C ILE A 393 -32.92 -0.75 1.24
N GLU A 394 -32.61 0.24 2.07
CA GLU A 394 -31.23 0.59 2.39
C GLU A 394 -31.04 0.60 3.92
N PRO A 395 -30.84 -0.57 4.56
CA PRO A 395 -30.71 -0.66 6.00
C PRO A 395 -29.42 0.03 6.45
N LYS A 396 -29.50 0.93 7.44
CA LYS A 396 -28.37 1.75 7.90
C LYS A 396 -28.45 1.97 9.41
N PHE A 397 -27.38 1.72 10.15
CA PHE A 397 -27.26 2.17 11.53
C PHE A 397 -26.78 3.63 11.52
N ASN A 398 -27.73 4.55 11.30
CA ASN A 398 -27.47 5.97 11.06
C ASN A 398 -27.66 6.86 12.30
N THR A 399 -28.12 6.29 13.42
CA THR A 399 -28.05 6.97 14.72
C THR A 399 -26.61 7.09 15.23
N PHE A 400 -25.75 6.15 14.85
CA PHE A 400 -24.31 6.24 15.05
C PHE A 400 -23.66 6.96 13.88
N MET A 401 -22.72 7.84 14.21
CA MET A 401 -21.87 8.56 13.27
C MET A 401 -20.52 8.75 13.93
N ALA A 402 -19.44 8.31 13.26
CA ALA A 402 -18.10 8.38 13.83
C ALA A 402 -17.71 9.84 14.14
N PRO A 403 -17.46 10.21 15.41
CA PRO A 403 -17.16 11.60 15.77
C PRO A 403 -15.79 12.05 15.24
N VAL A 404 -14.82 11.14 15.22
CA VAL A 404 -13.44 11.37 14.78
C VAL A 404 -12.94 10.20 13.95
N ALA A 405 -11.86 10.46 13.20
CA ALA A 405 -11.11 9.39 12.55
C ALA A 405 -10.45 8.53 13.63
N GLY A 406 -10.61 7.21 13.57
CA GLY A 406 -10.08 6.33 14.61
C GLY A 406 -10.34 4.85 14.37
N HIS A 407 -9.73 4.04 15.23
CA HIS A 407 -10.09 2.64 15.38
C HIS A 407 -11.41 2.51 16.12
N TYR A 408 -12.28 1.65 15.62
CA TYR A 408 -13.54 1.27 16.25
C TYR A 408 -13.67 -0.24 16.20
N ARG A 409 -14.30 -0.78 17.22
CA ARG A 409 -14.72 -2.18 17.25
C ARG A 409 -16.22 -2.23 17.05
N LEU A 410 -16.63 -2.92 15.99
CA LEU A 410 -18.02 -3.13 15.62
C LEU A 410 -18.43 -4.53 16.06
N ARG A 411 -19.54 -4.66 16.79
CA ARG A 411 -20.17 -5.95 17.09
C ARG A 411 -21.58 -5.94 16.52
N LEU A 412 -21.85 -6.79 15.54
CA LEU A 412 -23.18 -6.91 14.94
C LEU A 412 -23.85 -8.20 15.39
N ASN A 413 -25.10 -8.09 15.87
CA ASN A 413 -25.98 -9.24 16.05
C ASN A 413 -27.01 -9.29 14.91
N ALA A 414 -26.93 -10.36 14.14
CA ALA A 414 -27.86 -10.68 13.08
C ALA A 414 -28.06 -12.21 13.01
N LEU A 415 -29.13 -12.64 12.36
CA LEU A 415 -29.39 -14.05 12.10
C LEU A 415 -29.96 -14.25 10.71
N SER A 416 -29.66 -15.39 10.09
CA SER A 416 -30.32 -15.82 8.87
C SER A 416 -31.68 -16.44 9.20
N VAL A 417 -32.67 -16.13 8.39
CA VAL A 417 -34.04 -16.60 8.55
C VAL A 417 -34.57 -17.17 7.25
N TRP A 418 -35.61 -17.98 7.37
CA TRP A 418 -36.39 -18.44 6.24
C TRP A 418 -37.75 -17.76 6.26
N VAL A 419 -38.10 -17.09 5.17
CA VAL A 419 -39.34 -16.32 5.02
C VAL A 419 -40.29 -17.12 4.16
N GLY A 420 -41.45 -17.48 4.71
CA GLY A 420 -42.43 -18.35 4.10
C GLY A 420 -43.02 -17.80 2.80
N PRO A 421 -43.67 -18.67 2.00
CA PRO A 421 -44.23 -18.30 0.72
C PRO A 421 -45.52 -17.48 0.91
N GLY A 422 -45.85 -16.69 -0.10
CA GLY A 422 -47.11 -15.97 -0.17
C GLY A 422 -48.29 -16.94 -0.30
N GLN A 423 -49.45 -16.58 0.26
CA GLN A 423 -50.63 -17.44 0.33
C GLN A 423 -51.42 -17.58 -1.00
N SER A 424 -50.84 -17.19 -2.14
CA SER A 424 -51.52 -17.21 -3.45
C SER A 424 -50.74 -18.05 -4.46
N ASN A 425 -51.25 -18.18 -5.69
CA ASN A 425 -50.52 -18.82 -6.80
C ASN A 425 -49.15 -18.16 -7.10
N ARG A 426 -48.89 -16.97 -6.55
CA ARG A 426 -47.59 -16.31 -6.55
C ARG A 426 -46.81 -16.65 -5.26
N TRP A 427 -46.57 -17.93 -5.04
CA TRP A 427 -45.85 -18.45 -3.87
C TRP A 427 -44.46 -17.84 -3.66
N TYR A 428 -43.83 -17.37 -4.75
CA TYR A 428 -42.51 -16.72 -4.73
C TYR A 428 -42.50 -15.31 -4.14
N ILE A 429 -43.67 -14.72 -3.87
CA ILE A 429 -43.78 -13.46 -3.13
C ILE A 429 -43.67 -13.82 -1.64
N PRO A 430 -42.76 -13.23 -0.86
CA PRO A 430 -42.62 -13.57 0.55
C PRO A 430 -43.83 -13.19 1.38
N ASN A 431 -44.19 -14.06 2.32
CA ASN A 431 -45.01 -13.72 3.46
C ASN A 431 -44.13 -13.18 4.60
N LEU A 432 -44.10 -11.86 4.76
CA LEU A 432 -43.27 -11.17 5.75
C LEU A 432 -43.66 -11.42 7.22
N ASP A 433 -44.77 -12.13 7.47
CA ASP A 433 -45.20 -12.54 8.81
C ASP A 433 -44.79 -13.98 9.16
N ASP A 434 -44.55 -14.82 8.15
CA ASP A 434 -44.19 -16.22 8.31
C ASP A 434 -42.66 -16.34 8.29
N ILE A 435 -42.06 -16.26 9.47
CA ILE A 435 -40.61 -16.29 9.65
C ILE A 435 -40.23 -17.51 10.48
N SER A 436 -39.20 -18.21 10.03
CA SER A 436 -38.63 -19.36 10.72
C SER A 436 -37.10 -19.33 10.67
N ARG A 437 -36.46 -20.31 11.32
CA ARG A 437 -35.00 -20.42 11.36
C ARG A 437 -34.44 -20.63 9.95
N GLY A 438 -33.37 -19.92 9.61
CA GLY A 438 -32.71 -20.05 8.31
C GLY A 438 -32.16 -21.46 8.08
N HIS A 439 -32.08 -21.85 6.80
CA HIS A 439 -31.53 -23.17 6.42
C HIS A 439 -30.00 -23.17 6.30
N ARG A 440 -29.39 -21.98 6.18
CA ARG A 440 -27.96 -21.82 5.89
C ARG A 440 -27.46 -20.47 6.41
N SER A 441 -26.13 -20.32 6.41
CA SER A 441 -25.52 -19.02 6.63
C SER A 441 -25.63 -18.12 5.40
N GLU A 442 -25.78 -16.82 5.65
CA GLU A 442 -25.86 -15.76 4.65
C GLU A 442 -24.68 -14.80 4.78
N PRO A 443 -23.91 -14.55 3.70
CA PRO A 443 -22.80 -13.61 3.76
C PRO A 443 -23.34 -12.18 3.88
N LEU A 444 -22.84 -11.48 4.88
CA LEU A 444 -23.12 -10.07 5.11
C LEU A 444 -21.87 -9.25 4.88
N THR A 445 -22.01 -8.19 4.11
CA THR A 445 -20.95 -7.19 3.91
C THR A 445 -21.27 -5.93 4.71
N LEU A 446 -20.29 -5.40 5.42
CA LEU A 446 -20.39 -4.10 6.07
C LEU A 446 -19.67 -3.03 5.26
N TYR A 447 -20.33 -1.89 5.13
CA TYR A 447 -19.78 -0.68 4.53
C TYR A 447 -19.85 0.48 5.53
N ALA A 448 -18.83 1.32 5.52
CA ALA A 448 -18.94 2.67 6.03
C ALA A 448 -19.64 3.52 4.94
N GLU A 449 -20.64 4.28 5.33
CA GLU A 449 -21.36 5.18 4.43
C GLU A 449 -21.17 6.63 4.88
N LYS A 450 -20.60 7.46 4.00
CA LYS A 450 -20.68 8.92 4.11
C LYS A 450 -21.86 9.40 3.25
N PRO A 451 -22.90 10.02 3.85
CA PRO A 451 -24.06 10.47 3.10
C PRO A 451 -23.69 11.39 1.92
N PRO A 452 -24.39 11.29 0.76
CA PRO A 452 -25.61 10.51 0.57
C PRO A 452 -25.41 9.03 0.21
N ARG A 453 -24.30 8.60 -0.43
CA ARG A 453 -24.04 7.19 -0.82
C ARG A 453 -22.55 6.85 -1.07
N LEU A 454 -21.60 7.54 -0.44
CA LEU A 454 -20.18 7.16 -0.57
C LEU A 454 -19.90 5.95 0.33
N LEU A 455 -19.73 4.78 -0.29
CA LEU A 455 -19.53 3.51 0.41
C LEU A 455 -18.05 3.12 0.41
N ARG A 456 -17.54 2.78 1.58
CA ARG A 456 -16.20 2.19 1.76
C ARG A 456 -16.35 0.83 2.42
N TRP A 457 -15.79 -0.19 1.80
CA TRP A 457 -15.86 -1.56 2.32
C TRP A 457 -15.11 -1.67 3.66
N LEU A 458 -15.76 -2.25 4.67
CA LEU A 458 -15.18 -2.48 6.00
C LEU A 458 -14.82 -3.94 6.24
N GLY A 459 -15.67 -4.86 5.79
CA GLY A 459 -15.50 -6.28 6.07
C GLY A 459 -16.67 -7.13 5.59
N LYS A 460 -16.54 -8.44 5.75
CA LYS A 460 -17.61 -9.42 5.49
C LYS A 460 -17.55 -10.56 6.51
N PHE A 461 -18.69 -11.16 6.81
CA PHE A 461 -18.82 -12.35 7.64
C PHE A 461 -20.10 -13.10 7.31
N ASP A 462 -20.17 -14.36 7.70
CA ASP A 462 -21.35 -15.19 7.48
C ASP A 462 -22.26 -15.14 8.70
N VAL A 463 -23.49 -14.67 8.50
CA VAL A 463 -24.54 -14.66 9.52
C VAL A 463 -25.24 -16.01 9.51
N THR A 464 -25.29 -16.70 10.66
CA THR A 464 -25.82 -18.06 10.74
C THR A 464 -27.29 -18.08 11.19
N PRO A 465 -28.00 -19.23 11.06
CA PRO A 465 -29.35 -19.36 11.60
C PRO A 465 -29.42 -19.26 13.13
N ASP A 466 -28.31 -19.56 13.80
CA ASP A 466 -28.18 -19.43 15.24
C ASP A 466 -27.62 -18.03 15.56
N PRO A 467 -28.25 -17.26 16.48
CA PRO A 467 -27.82 -15.89 16.75
C PRO A 467 -26.38 -15.83 17.24
N SER A 468 -25.53 -15.11 16.50
CA SER A 468 -24.12 -14.89 16.83
C SER A 468 -23.78 -13.41 16.78
N VAL A 469 -22.83 -13.01 17.61
CA VAL A 469 -22.23 -11.67 17.58
C VAL A 469 -20.98 -11.74 16.72
N HIS A 470 -20.95 -10.95 15.65
CA HIS A 470 -19.80 -10.85 14.76
C HIS A 470 -19.03 -9.58 15.07
N GLU A 471 -17.74 -9.73 15.39
CA GLU A 471 -16.86 -8.62 15.73
C GLU A 471 -15.93 -8.27 14.57
N LEU A 472 -15.75 -6.96 14.34
CA LEU A 472 -14.83 -6.41 13.35
C LEU A 472 -14.12 -5.19 13.94
N GLU A 473 -12.80 -5.21 13.91
CA GLU A 473 -12.00 -4.01 14.14
C GLU A 473 -11.84 -3.25 12.82
N VAL A 474 -12.23 -1.99 12.82
CA VAL A 474 -12.27 -1.16 11.62
C VAL A 474 -11.70 0.22 11.89
N TRP A 475 -11.25 0.88 10.83
CA TRP A 475 -11.01 2.31 10.85
C TRP A 475 -12.21 3.05 10.28
N LEU A 476 -12.74 4.04 11.00
CA LEU A 476 -13.80 4.93 10.51
C LEU A 476 -13.26 6.35 10.32
N LEU A 477 -13.77 7.04 9.31
CA LEU A 477 -13.54 8.46 9.06
C LEU A 477 -14.63 9.30 9.76
N PRO A 478 -14.35 10.59 10.05
CA PRO A 478 -15.32 11.46 10.68
C PRO A 478 -16.59 11.57 9.81
N GLY A 479 -17.75 11.34 10.44
CA GLY A 479 -19.06 11.45 9.79
C GLY A 479 -19.55 10.17 9.10
N GLU A 480 -18.77 9.09 9.11
CA GLU A 480 -19.21 7.81 8.55
C GLU A 480 -20.25 7.11 9.45
N THR A 481 -21.23 6.50 8.80
CA THR A 481 -22.27 5.64 9.41
C THR A 481 -22.07 4.18 8.95
N ILE A 482 -22.81 3.22 9.50
CA ILE A 482 -22.63 1.80 9.15
C ILE A 482 -23.81 1.28 8.32
N ARG A 483 -23.52 0.69 7.17
CA ARG A 483 -24.50 0.07 6.27
C ARG A 483 -24.20 -1.43 6.11
N PRO A 484 -25.05 -2.32 6.66
CA PRO A 484 -25.03 -3.73 6.30
C PRO A 484 -25.68 -3.99 4.93
N ASP A 485 -25.19 -5.00 4.22
CA ASP A 485 -25.77 -5.50 2.98
C ASP A 485 -25.70 -7.03 2.93
N ALA A 486 -26.86 -7.68 2.82
CA ALA A 486 -26.99 -9.11 2.62
C ALA A 486 -26.74 -9.44 1.14
N CYS A 487 -25.46 -9.42 0.75
CA CYS A 487 -25.05 -9.32 -0.66
C CYS A 487 -25.41 -10.53 -1.53
N ARG A 488 -25.63 -11.71 -0.94
CA ARG A 488 -26.13 -12.89 -1.67
C ARG A 488 -27.61 -12.79 -2.01
N LEU A 489 -28.40 -12.10 -1.19
CA LEU A 489 -29.82 -11.94 -1.45
C LEU A 489 -30.01 -11.17 -2.76
N PHE A 490 -31.05 -11.51 -3.49
CA PHE A 490 -31.30 -10.90 -4.79
C PHE A 490 -31.57 -9.38 -4.66
N ARG A 491 -31.26 -8.64 -5.72
CA ARG A 491 -31.59 -7.20 -5.80
C ARG A 491 -32.91 -7.02 -6.55
N SER A 492 -33.97 -6.69 -5.82
CA SER A 492 -35.28 -6.38 -6.41
C SER A 492 -35.25 -5.00 -7.08
N ARG A 493 -35.58 -4.91 -8.38
CA ARG A 493 -35.66 -3.65 -9.15
C ARG A 493 -37.12 -3.26 -9.42
N PRO A 494 -37.44 -1.96 -9.48
CA PRO A 494 -38.74 -1.50 -9.95
C PRO A 494 -38.88 -1.82 -11.45
N GLY A 495 -40.07 -2.28 -11.88
CA GLY A 495 -40.34 -2.61 -13.28
C GLY A 495 -41.76 -3.13 -13.50
N PRO A 496 -42.21 -3.22 -14.76
CA PRO A 496 -43.57 -3.66 -15.12
C PRO A 496 -43.80 -5.15 -14.83
N SER A 497 -42.73 -5.96 -14.87
CA SER A 497 -42.72 -7.36 -14.43
C SER A 497 -42.09 -7.47 -13.05
N ARG A 498 -42.77 -8.15 -12.11
CA ARG A 498 -42.19 -8.50 -10.81
C ARG A 498 -41.09 -9.53 -11.03
N TRP A 499 -39.89 -9.20 -10.59
CA TRP A 499 -38.75 -10.12 -10.63
C TRP A 499 -38.92 -11.20 -9.56
N GLN A 500 -38.94 -12.46 -10.00
CA GLN A 500 -38.94 -13.61 -9.10
C GLN A 500 -37.57 -13.76 -8.44
N ASN A 501 -37.54 -13.93 -7.13
CA ASN A 501 -36.30 -14.21 -6.41
C ASN A 501 -35.71 -15.55 -6.91
N PRO A 502 -34.49 -15.57 -7.50
CA PRO A 502 -33.86 -16.80 -7.96
C PRO A 502 -33.51 -17.76 -6.81
N LEU A 503 -33.55 -17.29 -5.56
CA LEU A 503 -33.32 -18.08 -4.36
C LEU A 503 -34.62 -18.57 -3.71
N ALA A 504 -35.79 -18.25 -4.26
CA ALA A 504 -37.06 -18.69 -3.70
C ALA A 504 -37.37 -20.14 -4.07
N GLU A 505 -37.86 -20.86 -3.08
CA GLU A 505 -38.42 -22.20 -3.18
C GLU A 505 -39.91 -22.16 -2.86
N LYS A 506 -40.65 -23.24 -3.16
CA LYS A 506 -42.08 -23.32 -2.82
C LYS A 506 -42.33 -23.21 -1.31
N SER A 507 -41.33 -23.55 -0.50
CA SER A 507 -41.35 -23.47 0.97
C SER A 507 -41.00 -22.07 1.50
N GLY A 508 -40.59 -21.12 0.65
CA GLY A 508 -40.18 -19.78 1.08
C GLY A 508 -38.85 -19.34 0.48
N GLN A 509 -38.15 -18.42 1.14
CA GLN A 509 -36.92 -17.84 0.63
C GLN A 509 -36.00 -17.34 1.74
N PRO A 510 -34.68 -17.18 1.48
CA PRO A 510 -33.74 -16.69 2.48
C PRO A 510 -33.98 -15.22 2.84
N GLY A 511 -33.71 -14.89 4.09
CA GLY A 511 -33.67 -13.52 4.61
C GLY A 511 -32.63 -13.36 5.72
N VAL A 512 -32.41 -12.11 6.12
CA VAL A 512 -31.52 -11.75 7.24
C VAL A 512 -32.26 -10.82 8.17
N VAL A 513 -32.25 -11.11 9.47
CA VAL A 513 -32.75 -10.23 10.54
C VAL A 513 -31.58 -9.57 11.23
N PHE A 514 -31.60 -8.24 11.27
CA PHE A 514 -30.63 -7.44 12.01
C PHE A 514 -31.23 -7.03 13.36
N ARG A 515 -30.54 -7.30 14.46
CA ARG A 515 -31.01 -6.92 15.80
C ARG A 515 -30.41 -5.60 16.25
N TRP A 516 -29.10 -5.58 16.39
CA TRP A 516 -28.37 -4.40 16.84
C TRP A 516 -26.93 -4.40 16.34
N LEU A 517 -26.37 -3.19 16.32
CA LEU A 517 -24.96 -2.91 16.13
C LEU A 517 -24.46 -2.22 17.39
N GLU A 518 -23.39 -2.74 17.97
CA GLU A 518 -22.62 -2.04 18.99
C GLU A 518 -21.35 -1.48 18.37
N VAL A 519 -21.04 -0.23 18.71
CA VAL A 519 -19.83 0.45 18.26
C VAL A 519 -19.06 0.93 19.47
N GLU A 520 -17.86 0.39 19.66
CA GLU A 520 -16.90 0.80 20.68
C GLU A 520 -15.80 1.64 20.02
N GLY A 521 -15.66 2.90 20.41
CA GLY A 521 -14.57 3.75 19.94
C GLY A 521 -14.83 5.25 20.10
N PRO A 522 -13.89 6.10 19.66
CA PRO A 522 -12.59 5.73 19.09
C PRO A 522 -11.66 5.06 20.13
N ILE A 523 -10.86 4.10 19.69
CA ILE A 523 -9.89 3.35 20.50
C ILE A 523 -8.49 3.89 20.20
N TYR A 524 -7.73 4.21 21.27
CA TYR A 524 -6.36 4.70 21.19
C TYR A 524 -5.49 3.99 22.23
N ASP A 525 -4.37 3.41 21.81
CA ASP A 525 -3.40 2.77 22.72
C ASP A 525 -2.59 3.82 23.50
N GLN A 526 -2.35 4.99 22.88
CA GLN A 526 -1.63 6.11 23.47
C GLN A 526 -2.22 7.44 23.05
N TRP A 527 -1.92 8.49 23.82
CA TRP A 527 -2.27 9.87 23.49
C TRP A 527 -1.08 10.82 23.71
N PRO A 528 -0.80 11.75 22.77
CA PRO A 528 -1.32 11.81 21.40
C PRO A 528 -1.01 10.54 20.58
N PRO A 529 -1.69 10.32 19.44
CA PRO A 529 -1.44 9.17 18.57
C PRO A 529 0.03 9.09 18.13
N ALA A 530 0.52 7.89 17.83
CA ALA A 530 1.93 7.67 17.45
C ALA A 530 2.37 8.54 16.26
N GLY A 531 1.50 8.69 15.25
CA GLY A 531 1.73 9.62 14.14
C GLY A 531 1.91 11.07 14.59
N HIS A 532 1.07 11.58 15.49
CA HIS A 532 1.22 12.93 16.03
C HIS A 532 2.54 13.09 16.81
N LYS A 533 2.90 12.10 17.65
CA LYS A 533 4.18 12.14 18.39
C LYS A 533 5.39 12.11 17.46
N LEU A 534 5.34 11.36 16.36
CA LEU A 534 6.41 11.40 15.36
C LEU A 534 6.58 12.80 14.77
N LEU A 535 5.46 13.48 14.47
CA LEU A 535 5.46 14.80 13.82
C LEU A 535 5.82 15.94 14.77
N PHE A 536 5.43 15.88 16.04
CA PHE A 536 5.51 17.03 16.95
C PHE A 536 6.10 16.73 18.32
N ALA A 537 6.56 15.50 18.56
CA ALA A 537 7.01 15.03 19.87
C ALA A 537 5.98 15.34 20.96
N ASP A 538 6.42 15.86 22.11
CA ASP A 538 5.57 16.23 23.24
C ASP A 538 5.29 17.75 23.30
N LEU A 539 5.32 18.44 22.15
CA LEU A 539 4.97 19.86 22.12
C LEU A 539 3.49 20.09 22.51
N PRO A 540 3.17 21.20 23.22
CA PRO A 540 1.80 21.52 23.60
C PRO A 540 0.86 21.64 22.39
N LEU A 541 -0.37 21.19 22.60
CA LEU A 541 -1.43 21.08 21.61
C LEU A 541 -2.67 21.83 22.10
N VAL A 542 -3.31 22.57 21.20
CA VAL A 542 -4.55 23.31 21.46
C VAL A 542 -5.56 23.04 20.35
N ASP A 543 -6.85 23.04 20.67
CA ASP A 543 -7.88 22.91 19.64
C ASP A 543 -7.92 24.17 18.77
N LYS A 544 -8.07 23.98 17.46
CA LYS A 544 -8.29 25.12 16.56
C LYS A 544 -9.64 25.77 16.90
N PRO A 545 -9.76 27.11 16.77
CA PRO A 545 -11.04 27.77 16.97
C PRO A 545 -12.05 27.28 15.94
N VAL A 546 -13.22 26.83 16.40
CA VAL A 546 -14.35 26.50 15.52
C VAL A 546 -14.96 27.83 15.07
N PRO A 547 -15.08 28.12 13.76
CA PRO A 547 -15.85 29.28 13.30
C PRO A 547 -17.27 29.19 13.88
N PRO A 548 -17.92 30.30 14.26
CA PRO A 548 -19.29 30.26 14.74
C PRO A 548 -20.18 29.63 13.66
N GLN A 549 -20.54 28.37 13.84
CA GLN A 549 -21.44 27.66 12.94
C GLN A 549 -22.84 28.20 13.19
N THR A 550 -23.57 28.53 12.12
CA THR A 550 -25.01 28.70 12.18
C THR A 550 -25.60 27.35 12.61
N THR A 551 -25.90 27.23 13.90
CA THR A 551 -26.52 26.06 14.52
C THR A 551 -27.94 25.90 13.97
N THR A 552 -28.05 25.31 12.79
CA THR A 552 -29.28 24.61 12.42
C THR A 552 -29.12 23.19 12.92
N ALA A 553 -29.32 23.03 14.24
CA ALA A 553 -29.61 21.75 14.85
C ALA A 553 -30.88 21.22 14.17
N GLY A 554 -30.73 20.28 13.25
CA GLY A 554 -31.84 19.72 12.50
C GLY A 554 -31.42 18.40 11.87
N THR A 555 -32.26 17.39 12.05
CA THR A 555 -32.22 16.20 11.20
C THR A 555 -32.74 16.59 9.83
N ASN A 556 -32.09 16.17 8.75
CA ASN A 556 -32.71 16.31 7.44
C ASN A 556 -34.00 15.45 7.35
N ARG A 557 -34.77 15.57 6.26
CA ARG A 557 -36.01 14.78 6.04
C ARG A 557 -35.83 13.25 6.13
N PHE A 558 -34.60 12.76 6.12
CA PHE A 558 -34.24 11.34 6.24
C PHE A 558 -33.83 10.93 7.67
N GLY A 559 -33.90 11.84 8.65
CA GLY A 559 -33.50 11.58 10.03
C GLY A 559 -31.98 11.64 10.26
N LEU A 560 -31.19 12.05 9.26
CA LEU A 560 -29.73 12.15 9.42
C LEU A 560 -29.38 13.41 10.21
N ARG A 561 -28.64 13.24 11.31
CA ARG A 561 -27.97 14.34 12.01
C ARG A 561 -26.94 15.00 11.08
N ARG A 562 -26.89 16.33 11.08
CA ARG A 562 -25.82 17.07 10.39
C ARG A 562 -24.50 16.80 11.14
N PHE A 563 -23.49 16.30 10.42
CA PHE A 563 -22.17 16.05 10.99
C PHE A 563 -21.38 17.36 11.09
N THR A 564 -20.84 17.65 12.26
CA THR A 564 -19.84 18.70 12.46
C THR A 564 -18.52 18.04 12.85
N PRO A 565 -17.47 18.12 12.01
CA PRO A 565 -16.16 17.60 12.38
C PRO A 565 -15.55 18.39 13.53
N LEU A 566 -14.67 17.76 14.32
CA LEU A 566 -13.82 18.47 15.26
C LEU A 566 -12.91 19.47 14.51
N PRO A 567 -12.57 20.61 15.14
CA PRO A 567 -11.79 21.67 14.48
C PRO A 567 -10.34 21.29 14.15
N GLY A 568 -9.85 20.15 14.67
CA GLY A 568 -8.45 19.77 14.60
C GLY A 568 -7.60 20.52 15.64
N VAL A 569 -6.29 20.32 15.57
CA VAL A 569 -5.35 20.86 16.56
C VAL A 569 -4.31 21.78 15.95
N GLU A 570 -3.77 22.64 16.79
CA GLU A 570 -2.59 23.45 16.54
C GLU A 570 -1.53 23.18 17.62
N VAL A 571 -0.30 22.99 17.17
CA VAL A 571 0.88 22.77 18.02
C VAL A 571 1.55 24.10 18.31
N ILE A 572 1.78 24.36 19.59
CA ILE A 572 2.37 25.59 20.08
C ILE A 572 3.85 25.35 20.41
N SER A 573 4.74 26.08 19.73
CA SER A 573 6.17 26.08 20.04
C SER A 573 6.59 27.42 20.63
N LYS A 574 7.36 27.36 21.72
CA LYS A 574 8.02 28.55 22.33
C LYS A 574 9.29 28.95 21.59
N ASN A 575 9.89 28.04 20.82
CA ASN A 575 11.07 28.28 19.99
C ASN A 575 10.88 27.67 18.58
N PRO A 576 10.05 28.28 17.72
CA PRO A 576 9.65 27.69 16.44
C PRO A 576 10.84 27.30 15.55
N ARG A 577 11.92 28.08 15.52
CA ARG A 577 13.08 27.79 14.68
C ARG A 577 13.88 26.59 15.20
N GLY A 578 14.17 26.55 16.51
CA GLY A 578 14.90 25.44 17.11
C GLY A 578 14.11 24.14 17.11
N ASP A 579 12.81 24.21 17.40
CA ASP A 579 11.93 23.04 17.34
C ASP A 579 11.76 22.52 15.90
N ALA A 580 11.68 23.41 14.91
CA ALA A 580 11.62 23.00 13.51
C ALA A 580 12.86 22.20 13.08
N GLU A 581 14.07 22.65 13.41
CA GLU A 581 15.30 21.93 13.08
C GLU A 581 15.36 20.56 13.76
N ARG A 582 15.03 20.50 15.05
CA ARG A 582 15.02 19.26 15.83
C ARG A 582 14.00 18.25 15.27
N LEU A 583 12.76 18.70 15.06
CA LEU A 583 11.67 17.83 14.63
C LEU A 583 11.85 17.37 13.18
N LEU A 584 12.28 18.26 12.27
CA LEU A 584 12.60 17.90 10.89
C LEU A 584 13.74 16.89 10.81
N SER A 585 14.79 17.07 11.62
CA SER A 585 15.90 16.12 11.72
C SER A 585 15.40 14.74 12.17
N ASN A 586 14.60 14.69 13.23
CA ASN A 586 14.03 13.44 13.74
C ASN A 586 13.14 12.76 12.69
N PHE A 587 12.25 13.52 12.05
CA PHE A 587 11.34 12.98 11.03
C PHE A 587 12.10 12.40 9.84
N ALA A 588 13.08 13.14 9.29
CA ALA A 588 13.87 12.67 8.14
C ALA A 588 14.66 11.39 8.46
N GLN A 589 15.17 11.24 9.70
CA GLN A 589 15.85 10.01 10.14
C GLN A 589 14.94 8.78 10.14
N HIS A 590 13.64 8.97 10.38
CA HIS A 590 12.65 7.88 10.30
C HIS A 590 12.15 7.68 8.87
N ALA A 591 12.04 8.75 8.08
CA ALA A 591 11.54 8.69 6.72
C ALA A 591 12.53 8.06 5.74
N TYR A 592 13.82 8.37 5.86
CA TYR A 592 14.84 7.91 4.91
C TYR A 592 15.36 6.53 5.27
N ARG A 593 15.66 5.72 4.25
CA ARG A 593 16.20 4.36 4.38
C ARG A 593 17.71 4.33 4.65
N ARG A 594 18.29 5.47 5.01
CA ARG A 594 19.73 5.66 5.27
C ARG A 594 19.95 6.78 6.28
N PRO A 595 21.14 6.86 6.91
CA PRO A 595 21.51 7.99 7.73
C PRO A 595 21.40 9.32 6.97
N VAL A 596 20.86 10.35 7.64
CA VAL A 596 20.62 11.68 7.06
C VAL A 596 21.74 12.63 7.43
N GLY A 597 22.34 13.28 6.43
CA GLY A 597 23.39 14.26 6.65
C GLY A 597 22.83 15.64 7.05
N ARG A 598 23.54 16.38 7.91
CA ARG A 598 23.14 17.76 8.30
C ARG A 598 22.94 18.70 7.10
N LYS A 599 23.69 18.51 6.00
CA LYS A 599 23.56 19.33 4.79
C LYS A 599 22.24 19.10 4.05
N GLU A 600 21.67 17.90 4.12
CA GLU A 600 20.41 17.55 3.44
C GLU A 600 19.21 18.19 4.13
N LEU A 601 19.23 18.20 5.48
CA LEU A 601 18.20 18.86 6.29
C LEU A 601 18.11 20.36 6.04
N ARG A 602 19.25 21.01 5.74
CA ARG A 602 19.30 22.44 5.36
C ARG A 602 18.54 22.76 4.08
N ARG A 603 18.20 21.78 3.25
CA ARG A 603 17.40 21.99 2.03
C ARG A 603 15.93 22.24 2.36
N PHE A 604 15.40 21.63 3.42
CA PHE A 604 13.97 21.70 3.75
C PHE A 604 13.65 22.76 4.82
N LEU A 605 14.62 23.12 5.66
CA LEU A 605 14.45 24.20 6.64
C LEU A 605 13.95 25.53 6.04
N PRO A 606 14.44 26.00 4.88
CA PRO A 606 13.93 27.21 4.24
C PRO A 606 12.43 27.16 3.90
N VAL A 607 11.86 25.97 3.66
CA VAL A 607 10.42 25.81 3.41
C VAL A 607 9.63 26.15 4.67
N ILE A 608 10.08 25.63 5.82
CA ILE A 608 9.45 25.84 7.11
C ILE A 608 9.61 27.30 7.55
N THR A 609 10.84 27.83 7.50
CA THR A 609 11.10 29.22 7.94
C THR A 609 10.44 30.24 7.02
N GLY A 610 10.35 29.94 5.72
CA GLY A 610 9.62 30.76 4.75
C GLY A 610 8.11 30.77 5.01
N ALA A 611 7.52 29.64 5.38
CA ALA A 611 6.10 29.56 5.76
C ALA A 611 5.81 30.34 7.06
N LEU A 612 6.67 30.18 8.07
CA LEU A 612 6.61 30.96 9.32
C LEU A 612 6.69 32.46 9.06
N ALA A 613 7.63 32.89 8.20
CA ALA A 613 7.79 34.31 7.85
C ALA A 613 6.57 34.90 7.11
N LYS A 614 5.79 34.06 6.43
CA LYS A 614 4.53 34.44 5.77
C LYS A 614 3.31 34.41 6.71
N GLY A 615 3.52 34.14 8.00
CA GLY A 615 2.46 34.11 9.01
C GLY A 615 1.67 32.80 9.08
N SER A 616 2.15 31.72 8.45
CA SER A 616 1.55 30.39 8.65
C SER A 616 1.75 29.91 10.09
N SER A 617 0.81 29.09 10.59
CA SER A 617 0.95 28.46 11.90
C SER A 617 2.23 27.62 11.98
N PHE A 618 2.73 27.39 13.19
CA PHE A 618 3.87 26.48 13.38
C PHE A 618 3.55 25.08 12.84
N THR A 619 2.32 24.61 13.06
CA THR A 619 1.84 23.32 12.59
C THR A 619 1.89 23.21 11.07
N ASP A 620 1.26 24.14 10.35
CA ASP A 620 1.20 24.10 8.88
C ASP A 620 2.59 24.32 8.26
N SER A 621 3.45 25.13 8.90
CA SER A 621 4.83 25.31 8.47
C SER A 621 5.64 24.02 8.57
N MET A 622 5.47 23.25 9.66
CA MET A 622 6.11 21.94 9.81
C MET A 622 5.57 20.92 8.82
N LEU A 623 4.25 20.86 8.61
CA LEU A 623 3.63 19.98 7.62
C LEU A 623 4.14 20.25 6.20
N ALA A 624 4.39 21.52 5.84
CA ALA A 624 5.00 21.86 4.57
C ALA A 624 6.43 21.32 4.45
N GLY A 625 7.23 21.39 5.52
CA GLY A 625 8.57 20.81 5.57
C GLY A 625 8.56 19.28 5.44
N TYR A 626 7.68 18.59 6.19
CA TYR A 626 7.54 17.14 6.10
C TYR A 626 7.03 16.68 4.75
N THR A 627 6.07 17.39 4.17
CA THR A 627 5.59 17.15 2.81
C THR A 627 6.76 17.21 1.81
N ALA A 628 7.65 18.20 1.94
CA ALA A 628 8.84 18.29 1.08
C ALA A 628 9.81 17.11 1.25
N VAL A 629 9.97 16.59 2.47
CA VAL A 629 10.76 15.37 2.75
C VAL A 629 10.12 14.13 2.12
N LEU A 630 8.80 13.95 2.28
CA LEU A 630 8.05 12.82 1.72
C LEU A 630 7.91 12.85 0.18
N CYS A 631 8.23 13.98 -0.43
CA CYS A 631 8.27 14.15 -1.87
C CYS A 631 9.70 14.23 -2.44
N SER A 632 10.72 14.03 -1.60
CA SER A 632 12.11 14.10 -2.02
C SER A 632 12.56 12.81 -2.72
N PRO A 633 13.61 12.87 -3.57
CA PRO A 633 14.17 11.68 -4.19
C PRO A 633 14.59 10.60 -3.17
N GLU A 634 15.13 11.01 -2.03
CA GLU A 634 15.60 10.12 -0.97
C GLU A 634 14.49 9.31 -0.30
N PHE A 635 13.25 9.80 -0.35
CA PHE A 635 12.07 9.05 0.12
C PHE A 635 11.41 8.27 -1.02
N ILE A 636 11.22 8.90 -2.18
CA ILE A 636 10.46 8.36 -3.31
C ILE A 636 11.23 7.30 -4.08
N TYR A 637 12.56 7.34 -4.11
CA TYR A 637 13.38 6.36 -4.83
C TYR A 637 13.99 5.33 -3.89
N VAL A 638 14.18 4.13 -4.42
CA VAL A 638 14.90 3.03 -3.79
C VAL A 638 16.03 2.60 -4.73
N GLU A 639 17.17 2.27 -4.13
CA GLU A 639 18.27 1.60 -4.82
C GLU A 639 18.00 0.09 -4.84
N GLU A 640 18.15 -0.55 -6.01
CA GLU A 640 17.97 -2.00 -6.19
C GLU A 640 19.30 -2.71 -6.46
#